data_AF-A0A1A9BM74-F1
#
_entry.id   AF-A0A1A9BM74-F1
#
_cell.length_a   1.000
_cell.length_b   1.000
_cell.length_c   1.000
_cell.angle_alpha   90.00
_cell.angle_beta   90.00
_cell.angle_gamma   90.00
#
_symmetry.space_group_name_H-M   'P 1'
#
loop_
_entity.id
_entity.type
_entity.pdbx_description
1 polymer ?
#
loop_
_entity_poly.entity_id
_entity_poly.type
_entity_poly.pdbx_seq_one_letter_code
_entity_poly.pdbx_strand_id
1 'polypeptide(L)'
;MHRPAVNRRSFVLLGATAAVASAGIPMASAAPRSTASAGAPMPVRIVDDKATSATRALFAFLMRQQGKGVLFGHQHALSYGFTFPTQDGESSDTKAAVGDHPALFGWDTLVLDGDERPGSKEQTEAENIAALTRCFQQADTLGGINTLSAHMPNFVTGEDFYDTSGRVVSQILPGGAKHAQYNAFLDRVAKAVKGARREDGTLIPVIFRPFHENNGGWFWWGAGHTTSAEYIEIFRYTVEYLRNTRRVRNLLYSYSPNSSFGGDASGYLKTYPGDGYVDVLGYDAYDNSAGSEAWLEGLVKDLAMVVRLAEEKGKVPAYTEFGESGEEGRNPRWFTELLGAIKADPVARRVTYMQTWANFGGDARQYVPVPGHALHADFVQYAKDPYTVFARDLRGVYAARTRALPNAPFLHLVTPTDRQRLTGPETTVRVRATHAMPSRVTYAVNGGRARRLRLDADGFYSGRWKIDPAWLDNRSVTLSVDARVHGRTLTDSALLLLGEVAPLPPGWIDDFEGYAGDDTTLSEAYSHINANTTALSPDHKASGSYGLAYAYDFSSAGYTGIGKSVDADWTAFSSLALWLQGDGSGSGATLQVVAGGVYFEYNVPLSDTSGREIRAPFSEFAPAPWDTAHAGDVLDTAHLADVTAFNLYLGHGDGAAVKGVVYVDDIRAE
;
A
#
# COMPACT_ATOMS: atom_id res chain seq x y z
N MET A 1 -7.09 -54.60 13.89
CA MET A 1 -5.92 -53.88 14.44
C MET A 1 -6.39 -52.53 14.99
N HIS A 2 -5.74 -52.06 16.05
CA HIS A 2 -6.31 -51.22 17.13
C HIS A 2 -6.83 -49.82 16.76
N ARG A 3 -7.99 -49.48 17.34
CA ARG A 3 -8.37 -48.13 17.81
C ARG A 3 -8.48 -48.17 19.34
N PRO A 4 -8.09 -47.10 20.05
CA PRO A 4 -8.69 -46.79 21.36
C PRO A 4 -9.09 -45.30 21.43
N ALA A 5 -9.86 -44.80 22.39
CA ALA A 5 -10.96 -45.28 23.22
C ALA A 5 -11.46 -44.00 23.92
N VAL A 6 -12.77 -43.74 23.88
CA VAL A 6 -13.41 -42.64 24.61
C VAL A 6 -13.64 -43.10 26.05
N ASN A 7 -13.23 -42.31 27.04
CA ASN A 7 -13.55 -42.56 28.45
C ASN A 7 -14.40 -41.43 29.02
N ARG A 8 -15.70 -41.72 29.22
CA ARG A 8 -16.61 -41.02 30.13
C ARG A 8 -16.46 -41.64 31.52
N ARG A 9 -16.37 -40.86 32.58
CA ARG A 9 -16.53 -41.34 33.97
C ARG A 9 -17.72 -40.67 34.64
N SER A 10 -18.53 -41.53 35.23
CA SER A 10 -19.81 -41.29 35.85
C SER A 10 -19.71 -40.75 37.27
N PHE A 11 -20.77 -40.04 37.66
CA PHE A 11 -21.11 -39.61 39.01
C PHE A 11 -21.41 -40.81 39.94
N VAL A 12 -21.03 -40.68 41.22
CA VAL A 12 -21.56 -41.50 42.32
C VAL A 12 -22.10 -40.57 43.39
N LEU A 13 -23.35 -40.83 43.77
CA LEU A 13 -24.14 -40.15 44.79
C LEU A 13 -24.29 -41.09 46.00
N LEU A 14 -23.93 -40.63 47.20
CA LEU A 14 -24.33 -41.14 48.51
C LEU A 14 -24.22 -39.93 49.44
N GLY A 15 -25.15 -39.55 50.30
CA GLY A 15 -26.17 -40.30 51.03
C GLY A 15 -26.13 -39.74 52.46
N ALA A 16 -27.22 -39.10 52.89
CA ALA A 16 -27.30 -38.18 54.02
C ALA A 16 -27.23 -38.82 55.42
N THR A 17 -26.84 -38.03 56.42
CA THR A 17 -27.31 -38.15 57.81
C THR A 17 -27.48 -36.76 58.44
N ALA A 18 -28.66 -36.54 59.01
CA ALA A 18 -29.08 -35.32 59.70
C ALA A 18 -28.74 -35.35 61.19
N ALA A 19 -28.44 -34.18 61.76
CA ALA A 19 -28.52 -33.90 63.20
C ALA A 19 -29.08 -32.48 63.40
N VAL A 20 -29.98 -32.34 64.37
CA VAL A 20 -30.84 -31.17 64.63
C VAL A 20 -30.35 -30.40 65.87
N ALA A 21 -30.68 -29.10 65.90
CA ALA A 21 -30.64 -28.11 66.99
C ALA A 21 -29.27 -27.40 67.17
N SER A 22 -29.18 -26.08 67.33
CA SER A 22 -30.09 -25.13 67.98
C SER A 22 -29.94 -23.71 67.41
N ALA A 23 -31.02 -22.92 67.46
CA ALA A 23 -31.08 -21.54 66.99
C ALA A 23 -30.19 -20.59 67.82
N GLY A 24 -29.31 -19.86 67.13
CA GLY A 24 -28.63 -18.67 67.62
C GLY A 24 -28.65 -17.63 66.50
N ILE A 25 -29.16 -16.43 66.81
CA ILE A 25 -29.23 -15.29 65.87
C ILE A 25 -27.80 -14.80 65.58
N PRO A 26 -27.33 -14.74 64.32
CA PRO A 26 -26.13 -14.00 63.99
C PRO A 26 -26.49 -12.62 63.42
N MET A 27 -25.88 -11.60 64.04
CA MET A 27 -25.74 -10.25 63.48
C MET A 27 -25.25 -10.33 62.03
N ALA A 28 -25.74 -9.42 61.19
CA ALA A 28 -25.26 -9.23 59.83
C ALA A 28 -23.76 -8.86 59.85
N SER A 29 -22.91 -9.86 59.64
CA SER A 29 -21.52 -9.67 59.25
C SER A 29 -21.52 -9.27 57.78
N ALA A 30 -21.07 -8.05 57.49
CA ALA A 30 -20.78 -7.62 56.14
C ALA A 30 -19.73 -8.56 55.54
N ALA A 31 -20.15 -9.39 54.59
CA ALA A 31 -19.22 -10.19 53.79
C ALA A 31 -18.23 -9.24 53.12
N PRO A 32 -16.91 -9.51 53.16
CA PRO A 32 -15.95 -8.71 52.43
C PRO A 32 -16.31 -8.79 50.95
N ARG A 33 -16.48 -7.61 50.33
CA ARG A 33 -16.64 -7.51 48.87
C ARG A 33 -15.49 -8.30 48.24
N SER A 34 -15.86 -9.39 47.57
CA SER A 34 -15.00 -10.06 46.60
C SER A 34 -14.51 -9.00 45.63
N THR A 35 -13.24 -8.61 45.77
CA THR A 35 -12.53 -7.91 44.71
C THR A 35 -12.43 -8.91 43.57
N ALA A 36 -13.33 -8.75 42.59
CA ALA A 36 -13.22 -9.47 41.34
C ALA A 36 -11.77 -9.31 40.84
N SER A 37 -11.06 -10.43 40.73
CA SER A 37 -9.75 -10.48 40.10
C SER A 37 -9.87 -9.81 38.73
N ALA A 38 -9.28 -8.62 38.59
CA ALA A 38 -9.20 -7.94 37.31
C ALA A 38 -8.46 -8.87 36.34
N GLY A 39 -9.19 -9.39 35.33
CA GLY A 39 -8.69 -10.39 34.39
C GLY A 39 -7.33 -10.05 33.80
N ALA A 40 -6.59 -11.08 33.39
CA ALA A 40 -5.27 -10.93 32.78
C ALA A 40 -5.33 -9.99 31.55
N PRO A 41 -4.34 -9.09 31.35
CA PRO A 41 -4.29 -8.23 30.17
C PRO A 41 -4.34 -9.02 28.86
N MET A 42 -5.12 -8.54 27.90
CA MET A 42 -5.23 -9.13 26.56
C MET A 42 -3.89 -8.99 25.81
N PRO A 43 -3.31 -10.10 25.30
CA PRO A 43 -2.11 -10.03 24.48
C PRO A 43 -2.43 -9.38 23.13
N VAL A 44 -1.57 -8.47 22.66
CA VAL A 44 -1.64 -7.88 21.32
C VAL A 44 -0.30 -8.03 20.60
N ARG A 45 -0.34 -8.31 19.29
CA ARG A 45 0.83 -8.33 18.42
C ARG A 45 0.75 -7.10 17.54
N ILE A 46 1.67 -6.16 17.75
CA ILE A 46 1.68 -4.81 17.21
C ILE A 46 3.11 -4.47 16.78
N VAL A 47 3.27 -3.62 15.77
CA VAL A 47 4.57 -3.21 15.22
C VAL A 47 5.51 -2.63 16.28
N ASP A 48 4.99 -1.80 17.18
CA ASP A 48 5.73 -1.30 18.34
C ASP A 48 5.34 -2.07 19.61
N ASP A 49 6.11 -3.10 19.96
CA ASP A 49 5.93 -3.87 21.20
C ASP A 49 6.18 -3.04 22.48
N LYS A 50 6.62 -1.78 22.34
CA LYS A 50 6.75 -0.77 23.40
C LYS A 50 5.70 0.33 23.31
N ALA A 51 4.73 0.24 22.39
CA ALA A 51 3.65 1.22 22.24
C ALA A 51 2.93 1.48 23.56
N THR A 52 2.37 2.68 23.76
CA THR A 52 1.63 3.03 24.98
C THR A 52 0.40 2.15 25.17
N SER A 53 -0.15 2.12 26.39
CA SER A 53 -1.39 1.40 26.68
C SER A 53 -2.55 1.85 25.80
N ALA A 54 -2.68 3.16 25.54
CA ALA A 54 -3.72 3.73 24.69
C ALA A 54 -3.61 3.22 23.24
N THR A 55 -2.41 3.19 22.67
CA THR A 55 -2.18 2.69 21.29
C THR A 55 -2.51 1.20 21.16
N ARG A 56 -2.07 0.40 22.14
CA ARG A 56 -2.41 -1.03 22.17
C ARG A 56 -3.92 -1.26 22.38
N ALA A 57 -4.57 -0.41 23.17
CA ALA A 57 -6.01 -0.45 23.37
C ALA A 57 -6.77 -0.08 22.09
N LEU A 58 -6.30 0.92 21.33
CA LEU A 58 -6.81 1.27 20.01
C LEU A 58 -6.71 0.08 19.05
N PHE A 59 -5.53 -0.53 18.92
CA PHE A 59 -5.37 -1.73 18.09
C PHE A 59 -6.35 -2.84 18.49
N ALA A 60 -6.46 -3.12 19.79
CA ALA A 60 -7.41 -4.12 20.29
C ALA A 60 -8.88 -3.73 20.04
N PHE A 61 -9.22 -2.45 20.07
CA PHE A 61 -10.55 -1.95 19.71
C PHE A 61 -10.84 -2.19 18.23
N LEU A 62 -9.93 -1.79 17.34
CA LEU A 62 -10.05 -1.99 15.89
C LEU A 62 -10.23 -3.48 15.55
N MET A 63 -9.42 -4.37 16.15
CA MET A 63 -9.57 -5.83 15.98
C MET A 63 -10.95 -6.35 16.44
N ARG A 64 -11.53 -5.77 17.50
CA ARG A 64 -12.86 -6.17 18.00
C ARG A 64 -14.03 -5.55 17.23
N GLN A 65 -13.78 -4.48 16.48
CA GLN A 65 -14.78 -3.74 15.71
C GLN A 65 -15.13 -4.44 14.39
N GLN A 66 -14.20 -5.22 13.82
CA GLN A 66 -14.41 -6.00 12.60
C GLN A 66 -15.75 -6.73 12.60
N GLY A 67 -16.61 -6.45 11.60
CA GLY A 67 -17.90 -7.09 11.41
C GLY A 67 -19.06 -6.55 12.28
N LYS A 68 -18.81 -5.57 13.16
CA LYS A 68 -19.81 -4.96 14.05
C LYS A 68 -20.29 -3.58 13.59
N GLY A 69 -19.81 -3.15 12.44
CA GLY A 69 -20.02 -1.82 11.86
C GLY A 69 -18.71 -1.26 11.36
N VAL A 70 -18.79 -0.39 10.35
CA VAL A 70 -17.65 0.31 9.76
C VAL A 70 -17.57 1.71 10.36
N LEU A 71 -16.41 2.07 10.90
CA LEU A 71 -16.16 3.42 11.38
C LEU A 71 -16.09 4.36 10.17
N PHE A 72 -16.92 5.39 10.14
CA PHE A 72 -16.86 6.41 9.09
C PHE A 72 -15.74 7.41 9.40
N GLY A 73 -14.87 7.64 8.42
CA GLY A 73 -13.79 8.62 8.47
C GLY A 73 -13.96 9.74 7.46
N HIS A 74 -13.45 10.92 7.78
CA HIS A 74 -13.41 12.07 6.88
C HIS A 74 -12.07 12.79 7.03
N GLN A 75 -11.34 12.92 5.92
CA GLN A 75 -10.09 13.69 5.86
C GLN A 75 -10.38 15.19 6.11
N HIS A 76 -9.54 15.85 6.91
CA HIS A 76 -9.66 17.27 7.24
C HIS A 76 -11.01 17.73 7.80
N ALA A 77 -11.73 16.84 8.49
CA ALA A 77 -13.09 17.07 8.93
C ALA A 77 -13.32 18.30 9.84
N LEU A 78 -12.26 18.90 10.41
CA LEU A 78 -12.33 20.13 11.22
C LEU A 78 -11.54 21.32 10.65
N SER A 79 -10.80 21.14 9.55
CA SER A 79 -9.93 22.20 9.01
C SER A 79 -10.38 22.73 7.64
N TYR A 80 -11.12 21.91 6.90
CA TYR A 80 -11.73 22.28 5.63
C TYR A 80 -13.22 21.89 5.62
N GLY A 81 -14.04 22.72 4.97
CA GLY A 81 -15.46 22.45 4.77
C GLY A 81 -16.17 23.57 4.01
N PHE A 82 -17.39 23.26 3.57
CA PHE A 82 -18.31 24.17 2.89
C PHE A 82 -19.23 24.91 3.85
N THR A 83 -19.45 24.37 5.05
CA THR A 83 -20.41 24.91 6.03
C THR A 83 -19.77 25.77 7.11
N PHE A 84 -18.44 25.90 7.12
CA PHE A 84 -17.72 26.71 8.09
C PHE A 84 -16.47 27.37 7.45
N PRO A 85 -16.20 28.65 7.75
CA PRO A 85 -15.12 29.39 7.09
C PRO A 85 -13.75 29.20 7.74
N THR A 86 -13.70 28.73 8.99
CA THR A 86 -12.47 28.70 9.80
C THR A 86 -12.43 27.50 10.73
N GLN A 87 -11.24 26.93 10.95
CA GLN A 87 -11.03 25.87 11.93
C GLN A 87 -11.18 26.43 13.36
N ASP A 88 -12.25 26.03 14.03
CA ASP A 88 -12.53 26.31 15.45
C ASP A 88 -12.32 25.06 16.35
N GLY A 89 -12.07 23.90 15.74
CA GLY A 89 -11.94 22.61 16.42
C GLY A 89 -13.25 21.90 16.73
N GLU A 90 -14.40 22.42 16.25
CA GLU A 90 -15.73 21.87 16.49
C GLU A 90 -16.61 21.81 15.23
N SER A 91 -16.44 22.73 14.28
CA SER A 91 -17.20 22.77 13.04
C SER A 91 -16.74 21.66 12.08
N SER A 92 -17.70 21.02 11.41
CA SER A 92 -17.45 19.90 10.51
C SER A 92 -18.60 19.73 9.54
N ASP A 93 -18.30 19.52 8.25
CA ASP A 93 -19.33 19.22 7.25
C ASP A 93 -20.05 17.90 7.53
N THR A 94 -19.37 16.91 8.11
CA THR A 94 -20.04 15.68 8.58
C THR A 94 -21.06 16.00 9.65
N LYS A 95 -20.70 16.85 10.63
CA LYS A 95 -21.64 17.29 11.68
C LYS A 95 -22.79 18.12 11.11
N ALA A 96 -22.53 18.97 10.12
CA ALA A 96 -23.57 19.73 9.43
C ALA A 96 -24.51 18.83 8.61
N ALA A 97 -23.97 17.79 7.96
CA ALA A 97 -24.73 16.89 7.10
C ALA A 97 -25.63 15.94 7.88
N VAL A 98 -25.12 15.31 8.95
CA VAL A 98 -25.79 14.20 9.65
C VAL A 98 -25.94 14.40 11.16
N GLY A 99 -25.49 15.54 11.68
CA GLY A 99 -25.63 15.88 13.09
C GLY A 99 -24.61 15.26 14.02
N ASP A 100 -23.58 14.55 13.51
CA ASP A 100 -22.48 13.97 14.28
C ASP A 100 -21.12 14.07 13.57
N HIS A 101 -20.04 13.97 14.33
CA HIS A 101 -18.67 13.94 13.81
C HIS A 101 -18.28 12.56 13.26
N PRO A 102 -17.32 12.47 12.33
CA PRO A 102 -16.80 11.17 11.89
C PRO A 102 -16.14 10.43 13.06
N ALA A 103 -16.16 9.11 13.05
CA ALA A 103 -15.43 8.30 14.03
C ALA A 103 -13.90 8.38 13.81
N LEU A 104 -13.48 8.49 12.55
CA LEU A 104 -12.08 8.69 12.15
C LEU A 104 -11.86 10.12 11.64
N PHE A 105 -10.83 10.78 12.15
CA PHE A 105 -10.40 12.10 11.70
C PHE A 105 -9.08 11.96 10.95
N GLY A 106 -9.12 12.23 9.64
CA GLY A 106 -7.95 12.17 8.79
C GLY A 106 -7.22 13.50 8.67
N TRP A 107 -5.90 13.43 8.57
CA TRP A 107 -4.99 14.56 8.41
C TRP A 107 -3.84 14.17 7.48
N ASP A 108 -3.13 15.14 6.92
CA ASP A 108 -1.92 14.88 6.14
C ASP A 108 -0.67 15.55 6.73
N THR A 109 0.51 15.02 6.41
CA THR A 109 1.79 15.67 6.70
C THR A 109 2.00 16.97 5.95
N LEU A 110 1.23 17.28 4.90
CA LEU A 110 1.23 18.60 4.24
C LEU A 110 0.99 19.77 5.20
N VAL A 111 0.32 19.53 6.33
CA VAL A 111 0.21 20.49 7.44
C VAL A 111 1.59 20.92 7.97
N LEU A 112 2.60 20.04 7.97
CA LEU A 112 3.96 20.33 8.45
C LEU A 112 4.73 21.28 7.54
N ASP A 113 4.44 21.25 6.25
CA ASP A 113 5.04 22.10 5.23
C ASP A 113 4.19 23.36 4.94
N GLY A 114 3.03 23.48 5.60
CA GLY A 114 2.12 24.60 5.45
C GLY A 114 1.32 24.60 4.15
N ASP A 115 1.29 23.46 3.45
CA ASP A 115 0.54 23.27 2.20
C ASP A 115 -0.95 23.00 2.46
N GLU A 116 -1.29 22.52 3.65
CA GLU A 116 -2.67 22.31 4.09
C GLU A 116 -2.94 22.91 5.46
N ARG A 117 -4.17 23.42 5.65
CA ARG A 117 -4.65 23.94 6.93
C ARG A 117 -4.65 22.83 8.00
N PRO A 118 -4.38 23.16 9.27
CA PRO A 118 -4.11 24.51 9.81
C PRO A 118 -2.67 25.02 9.63
N GLY A 119 -1.82 24.28 8.94
CA GLY A 119 -0.50 24.78 8.59
C GLY A 119 -0.60 25.95 7.61
N SER A 120 0.45 26.76 7.54
CA SER A 120 0.57 27.78 6.49
C SER A 120 2.04 28.06 6.16
N LYS A 121 2.30 28.53 4.93
CA LYS A 121 3.66 28.88 4.47
C LYS A 121 4.24 30.09 5.21
N GLU A 122 3.40 30.91 5.82
CA GLU A 122 3.78 32.05 6.65
C GLU A 122 4.21 31.64 8.08
N GLN A 123 3.86 30.42 8.52
CA GLN A 123 4.23 29.89 9.82
C GLN A 123 5.63 29.28 9.82
N THR A 124 6.28 29.34 10.98
CA THR A 124 7.55 28.62 11.20
C THR A 124 7.32 27.10 11.26
N GLU A 125 8.38 26.31 11.06
CA GLU A 125 8.33 24.85 11.25
C GLU A 125 7.71 24.46 12.59
N ALA A 126 8.08 25.14 13.68
CA ALA A 126 7.59 24.84 15.02
C ALA A 126 6.08 25.11 15.16
N GLU A 127 5.57 26.15 14.50
CA GLU A 127 4.14 26.49 14.49
C GLU A 127 3.33 25.49 13.68
N ASN A 128 3.81 25.07 12.51
CA ASN A 128 3.17 24.03 11.69
C ASN A 128 3.17 22.65 12.40
N ILE A 129 4.26 22.28 13.08
CA ILE A 129 4.30 21.09 13.95
C ILE A 129 3.25 21.20 15.07
N ALA A 130 3.14 22.36 15.70
CA ALA A 130 2.14 22.60 16.74
C ALA A 130 0.71 22.57 16.17
N ALA A 131 0.52 23.01 14.92
CA ALA A 131 -0.76 22.96 14.21
C ALA A 131 -1.23 21.52 13.99
N LEU A 132 -0.36 20.64 13.48
CA LEU A 132 -0.67 19.22 13.34
C LEU A 132 -0.91 18.55 14.71
N THR A 133 -0.12 18.93 15.72
CA THR A 133 -0.34 18.46 17.11
C THR A 133 -1.74 18.81 17.63
N ARG A 134 -2.19 20.04 17.39
CA ARG A 134 -3.53 20.51 17.79
C ARG A 134 -4.64 19.74 17.09
N CYS A 135 -4.46 19.37 15.82
CA CYS A 135 -5.43 18.55 15.08
C CYS A 135 -5.71 17.23 15.80
N PHE A 136 -4.64 16.54 16.23
CA PHE A 136 -4.77 15.29 16.98
C PHE A 136 -5.48 15.46 18.33
N GLN A 137 -5.21 16.56 19.03
CA GLN A 137 -5.84 16.89 20.32
C GLN A 137 -7.32 17.24 20.17
N GLN A 138 -7.69 17.98 19.13
CA GLN A 138 -9.08 18.35 18.84
C GLN A 138 -9.92 17.11 18.52
N ALA A 139 -9.45 16.25 17.63
CA ALA A 139 -10.13 14.99 17.30
C ALA A 139 -10.28 14.07 18.52
N ASP A 140 -9.24 13.93 19.36
CA ASP A 140 -9.29 13.12 20.59
C ASP A 140 -10.29 13.68 21.61
N THR A 141 -10.39 15.02 21.72
CA THR A 141 -11.37 15.70 22.60
C THR A 141 -12.81 15.41 22.18
N LEU A 142 -13.05 15.28 20.87
CA LEU A 142 -14.34 14.88 20.31
C LEU A 142 -14.60 13.36 20.40
N GLY A 143 -13.68 12.59 20.99
CA GLY A 143 -13.78 11.14 21.14
C GLY A 143 -13.39 10.35 19.89
N GLY A 144 -12.87 11.01 18.86
CA GLY A 144 -12.46 10.42 17.58
C GLY A 144 -11.13 9.67 17.63
N ILE A 145 -10.87 8.96 16.53
CA ILE A 145 -9.60 8.27 16.27
C ILE A 145 -8.85 9.05 15.18
N ASN A 146 -7.56 9.31 15.40
CA ASN A 146 -6.74 10.02 14.43
C ASN A 146 -6.10 9.07 13.42
N THR A 147 -6.11 9.46 12.15
CA THR A 147 -5.25 8.89 11.10
C THR A 147 -4.47 10.00 10.39
N LEU A 148 -3.25 9.70 9.95
CA LEU A 148 -2.32 10.61 9.32
C LEU A 148 -1.78 9.97 8.04
N SER A 149 -2.21 10.46 6.89
CA SER A 149 -1.57 10.20 5.60
C SER A 149 -0.31 11.05 5.45
N ALA A 150 0.50 10.74 4.43
CA ALA A 150 1.69 11.51 4.16
C ALA A 150 1.93 11.71 2.68
N HIS A 151 1.44 12.84 2.17
CA HIS A 151 1.89 13.43 0.92
C HIS A 151 3.16 14.24 1.20
N MET A 152 4.29 13.74 0.70
CA MET A 152 5.62 14.24 1.03
C MET A 152 6.20 15.03 -0.15
N PRO A 153 6.95 16.12 0.09
CA PRO A 153 7.64 16.82 -0.98
C PRO A 153 8.64 15.88 -1.68
N ASN A 154 8.88 16.09 -2.97
CA ASN A 154 9.96 15.44 -3.67
C ASN A 154 11.31 15.94 -3.11
N PHE A 155 12.03 15.10 -2.37
CA PHE A 155 13.29 15.47 -1.71
C PHE A 155 14.45 15.76 -2.69
N VAL A 156 14.31 15.37 -3.95
CA VAL A 156 15.33 15.57 -4.99
C VAL A 156 15.16 16.96 -5.61
N THR A 157 13.97 17.26 -6.13
CA THR A 157 13.65 18.49 -6.87
C THR A 157 13.17 19.63 -5.97
N GLY A 158 12.47 19.30 -4.89
CA GLY A 158 11.82 20.27 -3.98
C GLY A 158 10.36 20.56 -4.31
N GLU A 159 9.82 19.97 -5.39
CA GLU A 159 8.42 20.08 -5.78
C GLU A 159 7.51 19.18 -4.92
N ASP A 160 6.23 19.09 -5.26
CA ASP A 160 5.25 18.29 -4.54
C ASP A 160 5.36 16.78 -4.82
N PHE A 161 4.39 16.03 -4.31
CA PHE A 161 4.34 14.58 -4.38
C PHE A 161 4.00 14.03 -5.78
N TYR A 162 3.47 14.84 -6.69
CA TYR A 162 3.18 14.47 -8.09
C TYR A 162 4.41 14.59 -9.00
N ASP A 163 5.42 15.38 -8.62
CA ASP A 163 6.70 15.33 -9.32
C ASP A 163 7.40 14.00 -9.04
N THR A 164 7.31 13.10 -10.02
CA THR A 164 7.85 11.73 -9.96
C THR A 164 9.34 11.63 -10.33
N SER A 165 9.96 12.75 -10.71
CA SER A 165 11.32 12.75 -11.23
C SER A 165 12.39 12.50 -10.15
N GLY A 166 13.57 12.06 -10.59
CA GLY A 166 14.76 11.99 -9.73
C GLY A 166 14.94 10.72 -8.90
N ARG A 167 14.13 9.66 -9.10
CA ARG A 167 14.28 8.36 -8.42
C ARG A 167 14.35 8.52 -6.89
N VAL A 168 13.40 9.29 -6.34
CA VAL A 168 13.46 9.85 -4.98
C VAL A 168 13.76 8.81 -3.91
N VAL A 169 13.10 7.64 -3.93
CA VAL A 169 13.30 6.58 -2.93
C VAL A 169 14.76 6.15 -2.84
N SER A 170 15.42 5.92 -3.97
CA SER A 170 16.85 5.57 -4.02
C SER A 170 17.75 6.65 -3.38
N GLN A 171 17.33 7.92 -3.46
CA GLN A 171 18.07 9.06 -2.91
C GLN A 171 17.83 9.26 -1.41
N ILE A 172 16.69 8.82 -0.87
CA ILE A 172 16.35 8.97 0.56
C ILE A 172 16.62 7.72 1.38
N LEU A 173 16.86 6.56 0.76
CA LEU A 173 17.30 5.34 1.45
C LEU A 173 18.67 5.53 2.15
N PRO A 174 19.01 4.70 3.15
CA PRO A 174 20.29 4.81 3.87
C PRO A 174 21.52 4.79 2.96
N GLY A 175 22.22 5.91 2.89
CA GLY A 175 23.39 6.12 2.03
C GLY A 175 23.10 6.90 0.74
N GLY A 176 21.83 7.20 0.44
CA GLY A 176 21.45 8.12 -0.62
C GLY A 176 21.69 9.60 -0.27
N ALA A 177 21.80 10.44 -1.29
CA ALA A 177 22.20 11.84 -1.14
C ALA A 177 21.17 12.72 -0.41
N LYS A 178 19.91 12.29 -0.35
CA LYS A 178 18.78 13.00 0.28
C LYS A 178 18.32 12.36 1.60
N HIS A 179 19.07 11.38 2.12
CA HIS A 179 18.74 10.67 3.35
C HIS A 179 18.58 11.60 4.56
N ALA A 180 19.43 12.62 4.68
CA ALA A 180 19.37 13.58 5.78
C ALA A 180 18.10 14.45 5.73
N GLN A 181 17.67 14.87 4.53
CA GLN A 181 16.42 15.61 4.33
C GLN A 181 15.21 14.76 4.73
N TYR A 182 15.21 13.48 4.35
CA TYR A 182 14.13 12.57 4.77
C TYR A 182 14.09 12.38 6.29
N ASN A 183 15.25 12.26 6.94
CA ASN A 183 15.33 12.21 8.40
C ASN A 183 14.80 13.48 9.08
N ALA A 184 15.09 14.66 8.50
CA ALA A 184 14.53 15.91 9.00
C ALA A 184 13.00 15.96 8.86
N PHE A 185 12.44 15.43 7.77
CA PHE A 185 10.99 15.27 7.64
C PHE A 185 10.41 14.33 8.73
N LEU A 186 11.01 13.15 8.92
CA LEU A 186 10.57 12.19 9.95
C LEU A 186 10.70 12.75 11.37
N ASP A 187 11.66 13.65 11.62
CA ASP A 187 11.79 14.35 12.89
C ASP A 187 10.60 15.26 13.18
N ARG A 188 10.07 15.95 12.16
CA ARG A 188 8.89 16.80 12.29
C ARG A 188 7.65 15.98 12.58
N VAL A 189 7.45 14.86 11.86
CA VAL A 189 6.39 13.89 12.16
C VAL A 189 6.50 13.37 13.60
N ALA A 190 7.71 12.96 14.03
CA ALA A 190 7.95 12.47 15.37
C ALA A 190 7.67 13.54 16.45
N LYS A 191 8.04 14.80 16.21
CA LYS A 191 7.75 15.92 17.11
C LYS A 191 6.24 16.13 17.26
N ALA A 192 5.49 16.19 16.15
CA ALA A 192 4.04 16.41 16.18
C ALA A 192 3.32 15.28 16.93
N VAL A 193 3.61 14.02 16.57
CA VAL A 193 2.97 12.84 17.18
C VAL A 193 3.33 12.71 18.66
N LYS A 194 4.57 13.00 19.08
CA LYS A 194 4.97 12.96 20.50
C LYS A 194 4.45 14.15 21.31
N GLY A 195 4.12 15.25 20.64
CA GLY A 195 3.46 16.43 21.20
C GLY A 195 1.99 16.18 21.51
N ALA A 196 1.33 15.31 20.75
CA ALA A 196 -0.08 14.99 20.90
C ALA A 196 -0.36 14.25 22.22
N ARG A 197 -0.72 15.03 23.24
CA ARG A 197 -0.99 14.55 24.59
C ARG A 197 -2.30 15.12 25.10
N ARG A 198 -3.03 14.30 25.85
CA ARG A 198 -4.12 14.74 26.72
C ARG A 198 -3.56 15.55 27.89
N GLU A 199 -4.45 16.23 28.61
CA GLU A 199 -4.10 17.03 29.79
C GLU A 199 -3.36 16.22 30.87
N ASP A 200 -3.67 14.92 31.00
CA ASP A 200 -3.01 14.00 31.93
C ASP A 200 -1.61 13.51 31.46
N GLY A 201 -1.16 13.98 30.30
CA GLY A 201 0.12 13.60 29.67
C GLY A 201 0.06 12.32 28.85
N THR A 202 -1.08 11.63 28.79
CA THR A 202 -1.29 10.43 27.96
C THR A 202 -1.11 10.77 26.49
N LEU A 203 -0.24 10.05 25.80
CA LEU A 203 -0.03 10.19 24.36
C LEU A 203 -1.28 9.74 23.59
N ILE A 204 -1.71 10.57 22.64
CA ILE A 204 -2.87 10.32 21.76
C ILE A 204 -2.43 9.38 20.63
N PRO A 205 -3.07 8.22 20.44
CA PRO A 205 -2.75 7.32 19.33
C PRO A 205 -3.10 7.90 17.97
N VAL A 206 -2.27 7.63 16.96
CA VAL A 206 -2.47 8.00 15.56
C VAL A 206 -2.20 6.77 14.67
N ILE A 207 -3.04 6.53 13.68
CA ILE A 207 -2.78 5.57 12.60
C ILE A 207 -1.97 6.31 11.53
N PHE A 208 -0.71 5.95 11.31
CA PHE A 208 0.16 6.59 10.32
C PHE A 208 0.25 5.75 9.06
N ARG A 209 -0.01 6.37 7.91
CA ARG A 209 -0.13 5.72 6.59
C ARG A 209 0.81 6.38 5.57
N PRO A 210 2.13 6.08 5.64
CA PRO A 210 3.10 6.61 4.69
C PRO A 210 3.06 5.85 3.36
N PHE A 211 3.41 6.54 2.26
CA PHE A 211 3.60 5.94 0.93
C PHE A 211 2.41 5.10 0.42
N HIS A 212 1.20 5.64 0.55
CA HIS A 212 -0.03 5.02 0.07
C HIS A 212 -0.13 5.00 -1.46
N GLU A 213 -1.00 4.16 -2.02
CA GLU A 213 -1.24 4.04 -3.47
C GLU A 213 0.00 3.72 -4.30
N ASN A 214 0.98 3.06 -3.69
CA ASN A 214 2.32 2.88 -4.27
C ASN A 214 2.38 1.94 -5.49
N ASN A 215 1.30 1.23 -5.80
CA ASN A 215 1.18 0.42 -7.00
C ASN A 215 0.72 1.25 -8.22
N GLY A 216 0.25 2.48 -7.99
CA GLY A 216 0.09 3.50 -9.03
C GLY A 216 1.41 4.24 -9.31
N GLY A 217 1.46 4.99 -10.41
CA GLY A 217 2.65 5.74 -10.86
C GLY A 217 2.57 7.26 -10.71
N TRP A 218 1.51 7.78 -10.08
CA TRP A 218 1.27 9.22 -9.93
C TRP A 218 2.05 9.88 -8.77
N PHE A 219 2.55 9.10 -7.82
CA PHE A 219 3.42 9.59 -6.75
C PHE A 219 4.86 9.15 -6.97
N TRP A 220 5.84 9.94 -6.51
CA TRP A 220 7.27 9.61 -6.69
C TRP A 220 7.71 8.32 -5.99
N TRP A 221 6.97 7.83 -5.00
CA TRP A 221 7.19 6.52 -4.35
C TRP A 221 6.47 5.36 -5.04
N GLY A 222 5.74 5.65 -6.12
CA GLY A 222 4.90 4.72 -6.86
C GLY A 222 5.68 3.80 -7.81
N ALA A 223 4.93 2.89 -8.42
CA ALA A 223 5.41 1.99 -9.45
C ALA A 223 5.92 2.77 -10.68
N GLY A 224 6.94 2.24 -11.35
CA GLY A 224 7.67 2.93 -12.44
C GLY A 224 8.84 3.78 -11.92
N HIS A 225 8.74 4.34 -10.71
CA HIS A 225 9.77 5.22 -10.14
C HIS A 225 10.53 4.58 -8.97
N THR A 226 9.96 3.54 -8.37
CA THR A 226 10.47 2.83 -7.20
C THR A 226 10.31 1.31 -7.39
N THR A 227 11.36 0.52 -7.14
CA THR A 227 11.25 -0.95 -7.19
C THR A 227 10.51 -1.49 -5.96
N SER A 228 9.95 -2.71 -6.02
CA SER A 228 9.25 -3.27 -4.85
C SER A 228 10.17 -3.38 -3.64
N ALA A 229 11.43 -3.74 -3.85
CA ALA A 229 12.44 -3.87 -2.80
C ALA A 229 12.80 -2.51 -2.17
N GLU A 230 12.92 -1.45 -2.98
CA GLU A 230 13.13 -0.09 -2.49
C GLU A 230 11.93 0.40 -1.67
N TYR A 231 10.71 0.16 -2.14
CA TYR A 231 9.49 0.51 -1.41
C TYR A 231 9.42 -0.20 -0.05
N ILE A 232 9.65 -1.53 -0.04
CA ILE A 232 9.67 -2.32 1.18
C ILE A 232 10.70 -1.76 2.16
N GLU A 233 11.90 -1.46 1.68
CA GLU A 233 12.96 -0.96 2.55
C GLU A 233 12.69 0.46 3.06
N ILE A 234 12.19 1.38 2.23
CA ILE A 234 11.90 2.73 2.71
C ILE A 234 10.78 2.72 3.74
N PHE A 235 9.73 1.90 3.55
CA PHE A 235 8.68 1.72 4.55
C PHE A 235 9.26 1.18 5.88
N ARG A 236 10.11 0.15 5.80
CA ARG A 236 10.79 -0.40 6.99
C ARG A 236 11.64 0.64 7.68
N TYR A 237 12.41 1.41 6.92
CA TYR A 237 13.24 2.48 7.43
C TYR A 237 12.40 3.54 8.17
N THR A 238 11.28 3.97 7.60
CA THR A 238 10.36 4.93 8.22
C THR A 238 9.86 4.44 9.57
N VAL A 239 9.35 3.20 9.62
CA VAL A 239 8.89 2.57 10.86
C VAL A 239 10.02 2.50 11.88
N GLU A 240 11.20 2.05 11.49
CA GLU A 240 12.34 1.92 12.41
C GLU A 240 12.87 3.24 12.90
N TYR A 241 12.92 4.25 12.05
CA TYR A 241 13.37 5.58 12.43
C TYR A 241 12.42 6.17 13.48
N LEU A 242 11.10 6.11 13.23
CA LEU A 242 10.10 6.60 14.17
C LEU A 242 10.05 5.75 15.46
N ARG A 243 9.99 4.42 15.34
CA ARG A 243 9.88 3.48 16.47
C ARG A 243 11.18 3.36 17.26
N ASN A 244 12.32 3.14 16.62
CA ASN A 244 13.57 2.78 17.28
C ASN A 244 14.40 4.04 17.61
N THR A 245 14.60 4.90 16.61
CA THR A 245 15.48 6.09 16.73
C THR A 245 14.80 7.23 17.48
N ARG A 246 13.60 7.65 17.05
CA ARG A 246 12.85 8.77 17.65
C ARG A 246 11.93 8.38 18.80
N ARG A 247 11.76 7.06 18.99
CA ARG A 247 11.01 6.45 20.09
C ARG A 247 9.58 6.98 20.17
N VAL A 248 8.92 7.10 19.03
CA VAL A 248 7.48 7.38 18.94
C VAL A 248 6.72 6.13 19.37
N ARG A 249 5.81 6.26 20.35
CA ARG A 249 5.15 5.13 21.04
C ARG A 249 3.63 5.11 20.84
N ASN A 250 3.13 6.02 20.03
CA ASN A 250 1.72 6.28 19.81
C ASN A 250 1.31 6.23 18.34
N LEU A 251 1.99 5.36 17.58
CA LEU A 251 1.65 5.05 16.19
C LEU A 251 1.15 3.61 16.06
N LEU A 252 0.13 3.45 15.21
CA LEU A 252 -0.12 2.23 14.44
C LEU A 252 0.30 2.49 13.00
N TYR A 253 0.79 1.50 12.27
CA TYR A 253 1.24 1.68 10.89
C TYR A 253 0.27 1.04 9.89
N SER A 254 -0.12 1.80 8.87
CA SER A 254 -1.03 1.37 7.80
C SER A 254 -0.30 1.29 6.46
N TYR A 255 -0.56 0.23 5.71
CA TYR A 255 -0.11 0.01 4.33
C TYR A 255 -1.35 -0.08 3.44
N SER A 256 -1.45 0.76 2.42
CA SER A 256 -2.65 0.84 1.55
C SER A 256 -2.29 1.06 0.09
N PRO A 257 -2.11 -0.01 -0.69
CA PRO A 257 -2.12 0.06 -2.15
C PRO A 257 -3.49 0.54 -2.69
N ASN A 258 -3.48 1.12 -3.89
CA ASN A 258 -4.65 1.49 -4.67
C ASN A 258 -5.29 0.28 -5.34
N SER A 259 -6.58 0.37 -5.62
CA SER A 259 -7.33 -0.57 -6.45
C SER A 259 -6.84 -0.69 -7.90
N SER A 260 -7.27 -1.69 -8.68
CA SER A 260 -7.97 -2.92 -8.26
C SER A 260 -7.01 -4.12 -8.36
N PHE A 261 -7.23 -5.12 -7.52
CA PHE A 261 -6.47 -6.37 -7.51
C PHE A 261 -7.26 -7.54 -8.10
N GLY A 262 -8.56 -7.39 -8.36
CA GLY A 262 -9.42 -8.48 -8.78
C GLY A 262 -9.38 -9.68 -7.82
N GLY A 263 -9.11 -9.46 -6.53
CA GLY A 263 -8.92 -10.46 -5.50
C GLY A 263 -7.54 -11.14 -5.47
N ASP A 264 -6.56 -10.66 -6.24
CA ASP A 264 -5.19 -11.19 -6.26
C ASP A 264 -4.38 -10.72 -5.04
N ALA A 265 -4.28 -11.61 -4.05
CA ALA A 265 -3.49 -11.40 -2.85
C ALA A 265 -1.99 -11.25 -3.15
N SER A 266 -1.47 -11.84 -4.24
CA SER A 266 -0.05 -11.75 -4.58
C SER A 266 0.31 -10.36 -5.09
N GLY A 267 -0.50 -9.78 -5.98
CA GLY A 267 -0.40 -8.39 -6.40
C GLY A 267 -0.49 -7.41 -5.23
N TYR A 268 -1.46 -7.59 -4.33
CA TYR A 268 -1.58 -6.75 -3.12
C TYR A 268 -0.34 -6.85 -2.22
N LEU A 269 0.27 -8.03 -2.10
CA LEU A 269 1.44 -8.25 -1.25
C LEU A 269 2.78 -7.93 -1.94
N LYS A 270 2.79 -7.53 -3.22
CA LYS A 270 4.02 -7.29 -4.01
C LYS A 270 4.99 -6.33 -3.31
N THR A 271 4.48 -5.27 -2.69
CA THR A 271 5.28 -4.29 -1.96
C THR A 271 5.07 -4.33 -0.45
N TYR A 272 4.52 -5.43 0.07
CA TYR A 272 4.18 -5.54 1.49
C TYR A 272 5.44 -5.51 2.38
N PRO A 273 5.57 -4.54 3.31
CA PRO A 273 6.78 -4.38 4.13
C PRO A 273 7.07 -5.56 5.10
N GLY A 274 6.06 -6.38 5.36
CA GLY A 274 6.12 -7.56 6.24
C GLY A 274 5.34 -7.37 7.55
N ASP A 275 4.97 -8.50 8.17
CA ASP A 275 4.10 -8.56 9.35
C ASP A 275 4.61 -7.78 10.59
N GLY A 276 5.91 -7.51 10.65
CA GLY A 276 6.57 -6.74 11.72
C GLY A 276 6.56 -5.23 11.54
N TYR A 277 6.00 -4.73 10.42
CA TYR A 277 6.03 -3.33 10.02
C TYR A 277 4.64 -2.73 9.76
N VAL A 278 3.59 -3.55 9.68
CA VAL A 278 2.22 -3.11 9.40
C VAL A 278 1.25 -3.61 10.48
N ASP A 279 0.41 -2.71 11.00
CA ASP A 279 -0.69 -3.02 11.93
C ASP A 279 -2.05 -3.06 11.21
N VAL A 280 -2.22 -2.22 10.18
CA VAL A 280 -3.45 -2.05 9.39
C VAL A 280 -3.18 -2.33 7.91
N LEU A 281 -3.92 -3.28 7.33
CA LEU A 281 -3.97 -3.53 5.89
C LEU A 281 -5.10 -2.70 5.30
N GLY A 282 -4.72 -1.66 4.57
CA GLY A 282 -5.62 -0.73 3.89
C GLY A 282 -5.78 -1.06 2.41
N TYR A 283 -6.70 -0.34 1.79
CA TYR A 283 -7.05 -0.43 0.38
C TYR A 283 -7.69 0.90 0.01
N ASP A 284 -7.20 1.53 -1.06
CA ASP A 284 -7.67 2.83 -1.53
C ASP A 284 -8.40 2.63 -2.87
N ALA A 285 -9.63 3.14 -3.00
CA ALA A 285 -10.40 3.00 -4.23
C ALA A 285 -11.48 4.06 -4.37
N TYR A 286 -11.47 4.75 -5.50
CA TYR A 286 -12.49 5.73 -5.89
C TYR A 286 -13.30 5.22 -7.09
N ASP A 287 -14.56 5.67 -7.17
CA ASP A 287 -15.50 5.24 -8.19
C ASP A 287 -15.75 6.32 -9.24
N ASN A 288 -15.41 6.04 -10.50
CA ASN A 288 -15.73 6.89 -11.64
C ASN A 288 -17.01 6.47 -12.39
N SER A 289 -17.67 5.41 -11.94
CA SER A 289 -18.76 4.73 -12.65
C SER A 289 -20.16 5.01 -12.07
N ALA A 290 -20.27 5.89 -11.08
CA ALA A 290 -21.51 6.18 -10.37
C ALA A 290 -22.20 4.93 -9.78
N GLY A 291 -21.42 4.00 -9.24
CA GLY A 291 -21.89 2.82 -8.52
C GLY A 291 -22.31 1.68 -9.43
N SER A 292 -21.61 1.50 -10.55
CA SER A 292 -21.90 0.38 -11.46
C SER A 292 -21.76 -0.97 -10.74
N GLU A 293 -22.56 -1.96 -11.15
CA GLU A 293 -22.52 -3.31 -10.58
C GLU A 293 -21.12 -3.93 -10.68
N ALA A 294 -20.46 -3.77 -11.84
CA ALA A 294 -19.10 -4.27 -12.05
C ALA A 294 -18.08 -3.65 -11.09
N TRP A 295 -18.16 -2.34 -10.83
CA TRP A 295 -17.28 -1.67 -9.87
C TRP A 295 -17.54 -2.16 -8.44
N LEU A 296 -18.81 -2.26 -8.03
CA LEU A 296 -19.19 -2.75 -6.70
C LEU A 296 -18.75 -4.20 -6.46
N GLU A 297 -18.90 -5.08 -7.45
CA GLU A 297 -18.43 -6.47 -7.38
C GLU A 297 -16.91 -6.55 -7.25
N GLY A 298 -16.16 -5.79 -8.06
CA GLY A 298 -14.71 -5.70 -7.99
C GLY A 298 -14.23 -5.20 -6.62
N LEU A 299 -14.84 -4.12 -6.13
CA LEU A 299 -14.57 -3.57 -4.80
C LEU A 299 -14.79 -4.61 -3.70
N VAL A 300 -15.96 -5.26 -3.67
CA VAL A 300 -16.29 -6.26 -2.64
C VAL A 300 -15.30 -7.43 -2.68
N LYS A 301 -14.89 -7.86 -3.87
CA LYS A 301 -13.88 -8.91 -4.06
C LYS A 301 -12.53 -8.51 -3.46
N ASP A 302 -12.08 -7.29 -3.70
CA ASP A 302 -10.81 -6.78 -3.17
C ASP A 302 -10.86 -6.56 -1.65
N LEU A 303 -11.94 -5.97 -1.12
CA LEU A 303 -12.13 -5.82 0.33
C LEU A 303 -12.16 -7.18 1.04
N ALA A 304 -12.81 -8.19 0.45
CA ALA A 304 -12.81 -9.55 0.99
C ALA A 304 -11.40 -10.17 0.99
N MET A 305 -10.58 -9.93 -0.03
CA MET A 305 -9.18 -10.32 -0.07
C MET A 305 -8.39 -9.68 1.08
N VAL A 306 -8.49 -8.35 1.26
CA VAL A 306 -7.79 -7.61 2.33
C VAL A 306 -8.20 -8.12 3.72
N VAL A 307 -9.48 -8.39 3.95
CA VAL A 307 -9.98 -8.98 5.20
C VAL A 307 -9.35 -10.36 5.47
N ARG A 308 -9.27 -11.24 4.46
CA ARG A 308 -8.67 -12.58 4.64
C ARG A 308 -7.18 -12.48 4.97
N LEU A 309 -6.45 -11.61 4.27
CA LEU A 309 -5.04 -11.34 4.54
C LEU A 309 -4.84 -10.79 5.96
N ALA A 310 -5.71 -9.88 6.39
CA ALA A 310 -5.65 -9.32 7.73
C ALA A 310 -5.95 -10.37 8.80
N GLU A 311 -6.93 -11.24 8.57
CA GLU A 311 -7.25 -12.36 9.47
C GLU A 311 -6.07 -13.33 9.61
N GLU A 312 -5.47 -13.76 8.49
CA GLU A 312 -4.30 -14.64 8.48
C GLU A 312 -3.13 -14.06 9.28
N LYS A 313 -2.90 -12.75 9.13
CA LYS A 313 -1.77 -12.04 9.74
C LYS A 313 -2.08 -11.46 11.13
N GLY A 314 -3.32 -11.58 11.61
CA GLY A 314 -3.78 -10.97 12.85
C GLY A 314 -3.67 -9.45 12.84
N LYS A 315 -4.14 -8.81 11.77
CA LYS A 315 -4.08 -7.37 11.48
C LYS A 315 -5.50 -6.78 11.31
N VAL A 316 -5.57 -5.46 11.23
CA VAL A 316 -6.82 -4.72 11.01
C VAL A 316 -7.03 -4.51 9.50
N PRO A 317 -8.13 -4.99 8.88
CA PRO A 317 -8.47 -4.61 7.51
C PRO A 317 -9.25 -3.29 7.48
N ALA A 318 -8.98 -2.44 6.49
CA ALA A 318 -9.64 -1.15 6.32
C ALA A 318 -9.81 -0.75 4.85
N TYR A 319 -10.84 0.04 4.58
CA TYR A 319 -11.01 0.76 3.31
C TYR A 319 -10.44 2.18 3.52
N THR A 320 -9.13 2.31 3.38
CA THR A 320 -8.38 3.48 3.88
C THR A 320 -8.72 4.78 3.17
N GLU A 321 -9.16 4.70 1.92
CA GLU A 321 -9.75 5.80 1.16
C GLU A 321 -10.88 5.31 0.26
N PHE A 322 -12.02 6.00 0.29
CA PHE A 322 -13.13 5.77 -0.63
C PHE A 322 -13.74 7.09 -1.10
N GLY A 323 -14.40 7.09 -2.26
CA GLY A 323 -15.18 8.23 -2.71
C GLY A 323 -15.76 8.02 -4.10
N GLU A 324 -16.76 8.81 -4.45
CA GLU A 324 -17.20 8.95 -5.83
C GLU A 324 -16.28 10.00 -6.48
N SER A 325 -15.66 9.69 -7.61
CA SER A 325 -14.78 10.56 -8.40
C SER A 325 -15.28 10.80 -9.84
N GLY A 326 -16.38 10.17 -10.25
CA GLY A 326 -17.09 10.37 -11.52
C GLY A 326 -17.97 11.62 -11.55
N GLU A 327 -18.96 11.64 -12.45
CA GLU A 327 -19.92 12.74 -12.54
C GLU A 327 -20.89 12.70 -11.35
N GLU A 328 -20.59 13.55 -10.37
CA GLU A 328 -21.36 13.71 -9.14
C GLU A 328 -22.87 13.87 -9.42
N GLY A 329 -23.69 13.09 -8.72
CA GLY A 329 -25.15 13.15 -8.86
C GLY A 329 -25.77 12.25 -9.94
N ARG A 330 -24.97 11.51 -10.74
CA ARG A 330 -25.51 10.48 -11.65
C ARG A 330 -26.25 9.35 -10.92
N ASN A 331 -25.77 8.97 -9.73
CA ASN A 331 -26.43 7.98 -8.89
C ASN A 331 -26.82 8.59 -7.52
N PRO A 332 -28.11 8.91 -7.29
CA PRO A 332 -28.57 9.50 -6.05
C PRO A 332 -28.65 8.52 -4.88
N ARG A 333 -28.13 7.29 -5.02
CA ARG A 333 -28.09 6.25 -3.97
C ARG A 333 -26.69 5.67 -3.75
N TRP A 334 -25.66 6.35 -4.23
CA TRP A 334 -24.30 5.82 -4.27
C TRP A 334 -23.77 5.34 -2.90
N PHE A 335 -23.91 6.13 -1.83
CA PHE A 335 -23.42 5.75 -0.50
C PHE A 335 -24.18 4.56 0.08
N THR A 336 -25.51 4.52 -0.09
CA THR A 336 -26.32 3.41 0.44
C THR A 336 -26.13 2.12 -0.36
N GLU A 337 -25.94 2.20 -1.68
CA GLU A 337 -25.63 1.05 -2.54
C GLU A 337 -24.23 0.50 -2.25
N LEU A 338 -23.23 1.37 -2.11
CA LEU A 338 -21.88 1.01 -1.66
C LEU A 338 -21.90 0.26 -0.32
N LEU A 339 -22.54 0.85 0.70
CA LEU A 339 -22.65 0.23 2.02
C LEU A 339 -23.43 -1.09 1.94
N GLY A 340 -24.48 -1.16 1.12
CA GLY A 340 -25.27 -2.35 0.87
C GLY A 340 -24.43 -3.50 0.31
N ALA A 341 -23.61 -3.23 -0.72
CA ALA A 341 -22.71 -4.20 -1.33
C ALA A 341 -21.69 -4.74 -0.33
N ILE A 342 -21.04 -3.84 0.45
CA ILE A 342 -20.09 -4.23 1.50
C ILE A 342 -20.76 -5.12 2.56
N LYS A 343 -21.96 -4.77 3.01
CA LYS A 343 -22.69 -5.51 4.06
C LYS A 343 -23.20 -6.87 3.59
N ALA A 344 -23.53 -7.00 2.31
CA ALA A 344 -24.06 -8.22 1.72
C ALA A 344 -23.02 -9.35 1.71
N ASP A 345 -21.74 -9.02 1.54
CA ASP A 345 -20.66 -10.01 1.60
C ASP A 345 -20.23 -10.30 3.05
N PRO A 346 -20.19 -11.58 3.47
CA PRO A 346 -19.88 -11.94 4.86
C PRO A 346 -18.41 -11.69 5.25
N VAL A 347 -17.51 -11.53 4.28
CA VAL A 347 -16.09 -11.27 4.48
C VAL A 347 -15.81 -9.78 4.37
N ALA A 348 -16.15 -9.12 3.26
CA ALA A 348 -15.88 -7.70 3.01
C ALA A 348 -16.46 -6.81 4.10
N ARG A 349 -17.65 -7.14 4.64
CA ARG A 349 -18.24 -6.39 5.76
C ARG A 349 -17.34 -6.28 7.00
N ARG A 350 -16.32 -7.12 7.14
CA ARG A 350 -15.40 -7.10 8.28
C ARG A 350 -14.32 -6.01 8.19
N VAL A 351 -14.30 -5.20 7.13
CA VAL A 351 -13.51 -3.96 7.12
C VAL A 351 -13.86 -3.11 8.35
N THR A 352 -12.83 -2.54 8.96
CA THR A 352 -12.96 -1.92 10.29
C THR A 352 -13.41 -0.47 10.19
N TYR A 353 -12.86 0.26 9.24
CA TYR A 353 -13.19 1.64 8.95
C TYR A 353 -13.17 1.90 7.45
N MET A 354 -13.87 2.94 7.04
CA MET A 354 -13.81 3.50 5.70
C MET A 354 -13.73 5.03 5.78
N GLN A 355 -12.76 5.64 5.11
CA GLN A 355 -12.53 7.08 5.17
C GLN A 355 -12.69 7.75 3.81
N THR A 356 -13.49 8.80 3.73
CA THR A 356 -13.61 9.62 2.52
C THR A 356 -12.68 10.84 2.55
N TRP A 357 -12.44 11.43 1.39
CA TRP A 357 -11.50 12.54 1.22
C TRP A 357 -12.03 13.90 1.70
N ALA A 358 -11.19 14.92 1.61
CA ALA A 358 -11.41 16.23 2.22
C ALA A 358 -12.37 17.11 1.42
N ASN A 359 -13.29 17.76 2.13
CA ASN A 359 -14.10 18.86 1.60
C ASN A 359 -13.31 20.19 1.58
N PHE A 360 -12.41 20.39 0.61
CA PHE A 360 -11.54 21.59 0.56
C PHE A 360 -12.27 22.95 0.46
N GLY A 361 -13.58 22.95 0.11
CA GLY A 361 -14.42 24.13 -0.03
C GLY A 361 -14.32 24.79 -1.41
N GLY A 362 -15.00 25.94 -1.59
CA GLY A 362 -15.04 26.64 -2.88
C GLY A 362 -15.79 25.83 -3.94
N ASP A 363 -15.18 25.67 -5.12
CA ASP A 363 -15.71 24.84 -6.21
C ASP A 363 -15.14 23.40 -6.20
N ALA A 364 -14.40 23.03 -5.14
CA ALA A 364 -13.90 21.68 -4.98
C ALA A 364 -15.05 20.68 -4.78
N ARG A 365 -14.73 19.40 -4.95
CA ARG A 365 -15.66 18.29 -4.77
C ARG A 365 -16.15 18.16 -3.33
N GLN A 366 -17.40 17.74 -3.14
CA GLN A 366 -17.99 17.42 -1.83
C GLN A 366 -17.98 15.90 -1.56
N TYR A 367 -16.85 15.39 -1.06
CA TYR A 367 -16.73 14.01 -0.59
C TYR A 367 -17.68 13.69 0.57
N VAL A 368 -17.99 14.68 1.40
CA VAL A 368 -19.12 14.65 2.33
C VAL A 368 -20.18 15.63 1.85
N PRO A 369 -21.30 15.14 1.27
CA PRO A 369 -22.41 15.99 0.84
C PRO A 369 -23.04 16.77 2.00
N VAL A 370 -23.12 18.09 1.88
CA VAL A 370 -23.80 18.97 2.87
C VAL A 370 -25.20 19.39 2.38
N PRO A 371 -26.08 19.97 3.23
CA PRO A 371 -27.42 20.37 2.80
C PRO A 371 -27.42 21.23 1.54
N GLY A 372 -28.21 20.83 0.54
CA GLY A 372 -28.26 21.44 -0.79
C GLY A 372 -27.52 20.64 -1.87
N HIS A 373 -26.62 19.73 -1.49
CA HIS A 373 -25.94 18.82 -2.40
C HIS A 373 -26.85 17.68 -2.89
N ALA A 374 -26.71 17.22 -4.14
CA ALA A 374 -27.55 16.19 -4.74
C ALA A 374 -27.52 14.84 -3.99
N LEU A 375 -26.36 14.48 -3.44
CA LEU A 375 -26.15 13.24 -2.68
C LEU A 375 -26.42 13.38 -1.17
N HIS A 376 -26.80 14.57 -0.68
CA HIS A 376 -26.99 14.79 0.76
C HIS A 376 -28.07 13.87 1.37
N ALA A 377 -29.19 13.71 0.67
CA ALA A 377 -30.27 12.85 1.14
C ALA A 377 -29.81 11.38 1.31
N ASP A 378 -28.99 10.89 0.40
CA ASP A 378 -28.43 9.54 0.45
C ASP A 378 -27.39 9.39 1.55
N PHE A 379 -26.48 10.36 1.68
CA PHE A 379 -25.50 10.36 2.77
C PHE A 379 -26.16 10.37 4.16
N VAL A 380 -27.29 11.07 4.31
CA VAL A 380 -28.11 11.02 5.54
C VAL A 380 -28.70 9.62 5.77
N GLN A 381 -29.08 8.88 4.73
CA GLN A 381 -29.56 7.50 4.88
C GLN A 381 -28.41 6.54 5.19
N TYR A 382 -27.28 6.70 4.53
CA TYR A 382 -26.03 5.99 4.85
C TYR A 382 -25.70 6.13 6.34
N ALA A 383 -25.70 7.36 6.88
CA ALA A 383 -25.38 7.62 8.28
C ALA A 383 -26.43 7.15 9.30
N LYS A 384 -27.67 6.90 8.86
CA LYS A 384 -28.72 6.29 9.71
C LYS A 384 -28.61 4.78 9.78
N ASP A 385 -27.86 4.15 8.87
CA ASP A 385 -27.65 2.72 8.90
C ASP A 385 -26.84 2.35 10.15
N PRO A 386 -27.32 1.44 11.01
CA PRO A 386 -26.65 1.08 12.26
C PRO A 386 -25.31 0.37 12.05
N TYR A 387 -24.97 0.02 10.80
CA TYR A 387 -23.66 -0.50 10.45
C TYR A 387 -22.61 0.61 10.25
N THR A 388 -23.02 1.86 10.07
CA THR A 388 -22.08 3.00 10.05
C THR A 388 -21.90 3.53 11.46
N VAL A 389 -20.66 3.80 11.85
CA VAL A 389 -20.32 4.20 13.22
C VAL A 389 -19.66 5.56 13.18
N PHE A 390 -20.26 6.53 13.87
CA PHE A 390 -19.78 7.91 13.99
C PHE A 390 -19.21 8.17 15.40
N ALA A 391 -18.70 9.37 15.67
CA ALA A 391 -18.01 9.69 16.91
C ALA A 391 -18.86 9.39 18.16
N ARG A 392 -20.16 9.71 18.15
CA ARG A 392 -21.05 9.44 19.29
C ARG A 392 -21.36 7.96 19.49
N ASP A 393 -21.02 7.08 18.56
CA ASP A 393 -21.22 5.64 18.72
C ASP A 393 -19.99 4.96 19.35
N LEU A 394 -18.83 5.63 19.34
CA LEU A 394 -17.59 5.09 19.89
C LEU A 394 -17.70 4.86 21.41
N ARG A 395 -17.40 3.65 21.85
CA ARG A 395 -17.41 3.26 23.27
C ARG A 395 -16.13 2.51 23.62
N GLY A 396 -15.43 2.99 24.65
CA GLY A 396 -14.29 2.26 25.24
C GLY A 396 -13.11 2.03 24.29
N VAL A 397 -12.89 2.91 23.30
CA VAL A 397 -11.79 2.83 22.32
C VAL A 397 -10.44 2.58 23.01
N TYR A 398 -10.17 3.29 24.09
CA TYR A 398 -8.91 3.22 24.84
C TYR A 398 -9.01 2.47 26.17
N ALA A 399 -10.10 1.73 26.41
CA ALA A 399 -10.40 1.13 27.72
C ALA A 399 -9.78 -0.27 27.94
N ALA A 400 -9.34 -0.94 26.88
CA ALA A 400 -8.86 -2.32 26.98
C ALA A 400 -7.53 -2.42 27.75
N ARG A 401 -7.48 -3.29 28.76
CA ARG A 401 -6.23 -3.66 29.45
C ARG A 401 -5.43 -4.62 28.58
N THR A 402 -4.33 -4.15 27.98
CA THR A 402 -3.53 -4.91 27.00
C THR A 402 -2.07 -5.08 27.41
N ARG A 403 -1.43 -6.13 26.91
CA ARG A 403 0.01 -6.37 26.98
C ARG A 403 0.53 -6.69 25.59
N ALA A 404 1.55 -5.97 25.11
CA ALA A 404 2.21 -6.33 23.87
C ALA A 404 2.98 -7.64 24.01
N LEU A 405 2.92 -8.47 22.97
CA LEU A 405 3.83 -9.60 22.82
C LEU A 405 5.17 -9.07 22.28
N PRO A 406 6.31 -9.48 22.85
CA PRO A 406 7.62 -9.08 22.32
C PRO A 406 7.77 -9.51 20.86
N ASN A 407 8.31 -8.61 20.04
CA ASN A 407 8.65 -8.90 18.66
C ASN A 407 9.89 -9.80 18.59
N ALA A 408 9.88 -10.74 17.64
CA ALA A 408 11.01 -11.64 17.44
C ALA A 408 12.21 -10.87 16.84
N PRO A 409 13.45 -11.31 17.12
CA PRO A 409 14.62 -10.80 16.42
C PRO A 409 14.45 -10.91 14.90
N PHE A 410 14.73 -9.82 14.20
CA PHE A 410 14.60 -9.75 12.74
C PHE A 410 15.87 -9.16 12.14
N LEU A 411 16.27 -9.68 10.98
CA LEU A 411 17.42 -9.23 10.21
C LEU A 411 16.92 -8.90 8.81
N HIS A 412 17.30 -7.74 8.28
CA HIS A 412 17.14 -7.47 6.85
C HIS A 412 18.32 -6.69 6.30
N LEU A 413 18.60 -6.94 5.03
CA LEU A 413 19.51 -6.18 4.20
C LEU A 413 18.84 -4.84 3.85
N VAL A 414 19.58 -3.76 4.07
CA VAL A 414 19.12 -2.37 3.90
C VAL A 414 19.62 -1.81 2.58
N THR A 415 20.93 -1.91 2.35
CA THR A 415 21.55 -1.59 1.05
C THR A 415 22.65 -2.59 0.75
N PRO A 416 22.86 -3.01 -0.50
CA PRO A 416 21.96 -2.80 -1.63
C PRO A 416 20.59 -3.51 -1.43
N THR A 417 19.51 -2.97 -1.98
CA THR A 417 18.18 -3.62 -1.94
C THR A 417 18.12 -4.78 -2.94
N ASP A 418 17.12 -5.65 -2.80
CA ASP A 418 16.90 -6.73 -3.76
C ASP A 418 16.71 -6.19 -5.18
N ARG A 419 17.38 -6.84 -6.14
CA ARG A 419 17.53 -6.48 -7.56
C ARG A 419 18.11 -5.10 -7.84
N GLN A 420 18.71 -4.46 -6.85
CA GLN A 420 19.43 -3.21 -7.09
C GLN A 420 20.57 -3.42 -8.09
N ARG A 421 20.60 -2.56 -9.12
CA ARG A 421 21.70 -2.49 -10.08
C ARG A 421 22.88 -1.70 -9.51
N LEU A 422 24.07 -2.30 -9.59
CA LEU A 422 25.32 -1.72 -9.13
C LEU A 422 26.29 -1.62 -10.31
N THR A 423 26.65 -0.39 -10.68
CA THR A 423 27.48 -0.14 -11.86
C THR A 423 28.91 0.28 -11.49
N GLY A 424 29.13 0.67 -10.24
CA GLY A 424 30.45 1.03 -9.71
C GLY A 424 31.27 -0.17 -9.19
N PRO A 425 32.60 -0.01 -9.05
CA PRO A 425 33.50 -1.07 -8.55
C PRO A 425 33.40 -1.29 -7.03
N GLU A 426 32.58 -0.52 -6.32
CA GLU A 426 32.34 -0.69 -4.90
C GLU A 426 30.95 -0.25 -4.46
N THR A 427 30.45 -0.86 -3.39
CA THR A 427 29.22 -0.45 -2.70
C THR A 427 29.36 -0.62 -1.18
N THR A 428 28.40 -0.09 -0.42
CA THR A 428 28.30 -0.31 1.03
C THR A 428 27.15 -1.26 1.33
N VAL A 429 27.50 -2.42 1.90
CA VAL A 429 26.53 -3.36 2.46
C VAL A 429 26.10 -2.84 3.83
N ARG A 430 24.81 -2.60 4.03
CA ARG A 430 24.17 -2.21 5.28
C ARG A 430 23.12 -3.23 5.66
N VAL A 431 23.10 -3.60 6.93
CA VAL A 431 22.18 -4.57 7.49
C VAL A 431 21.61 -4.01 8.78
N ARG A 432 20.31 -4.18 8.99
CA ARG A 432 19.69 -3.89 10.28
C ARG A 432 19.27 -5.17 10.97
N ALA A 433 19.64 -5.27 12.24
CA ALA A 433 19.06 -6.24 13.17
C ALA A 433 18.15 -5.49 14.16
N THR A 434 16.90 -5.90 14.29
CA THR A 434 15.93 -5.35 15.24
C THR A 434 15.57 -6.38 16.31
N HIS A 435 15.09 -5.89 17.46
CA HIS A 435 14.67 -6.69 18.62
C HIS A 435 15.74 -7.62 19.25
N ALA A 436 16.99 -7.54 18.79
CA ALA A 436 18.15 -8.14 19.44
C ALA A 436 19.45 -7.49 18.97
N MET A 437 20.51 -7.61 19.78
CA MET A 437 21.86 -7.21 19.41
C MET A 437 22.67 -8.45 18.98
N PRO A 438 23.02 -8.59 17.69
CA PRO A 438 23.80 -9.73 17.23
C PRO A 438 25.26 -9.66 17.71
N SER A 439 25.83 -10.81 18.04
CA SER A 439 27.24 -10.94 18.43
C SER A 439 28.19 -10.90 17.24
N ARG A 440 27.68 -11.25 16.05
CA ARG A 440 28.41 -11.23 14.78
C ARG A 440 27.43 -11.00 13.64
N VAL A 441 27.78 -10.10 12.73
CA VAL A 441 27.08 -9.90 11.46
C VAL A 441 28.08 -10.01 10.33
N THR A 442 27.73 -10.75 9.27
CA THR A 442 28.58 -11.00 8.11
C THR A 442 27.79 -10.92 6.81
N TYR A 443 28.45 -10.63 5.70
CA TYR A 443 27.92 -10.80 4.36
C TYR A 443 28.78 -11.78 3.54
N ALA A 444 28.18 -12.46 2.58
CA ALA A 444 28.86 -13.28 1.58
C ALA A 444 28.19 -13.12 0.22
N VAL A 445 28.98 -13.19 -0.85
CA VAL A 445 28.48 -13.09 -2.23
C VAL A 445 28.63 -14.46 -2.89
N ASN A 446 27.57 -14.97 -3.52
CA ASN A 446 27.50 -16.29 -4.15
C ASN A 446 28.01 -17.43 -3.25
N GLY A 447 27.66 -17.40 -1.95
CA GLY A 447 28.12 -18.39 -0.97
C GLY A 447 29.63 -18.37 -0.69
N GLY A 448 30.34 -17.34 -1.14
CA GLY A 448 31.79 -17.18 -0.95
C GLY A 448 32.20 -16.85 0.49
N ARG A 449 33.43 -16.38 0.67
CA ARG A 449 34.00 -16.07 1.99
C ARG A 449 33.19 -14.98 2.71
N ALA A 450 32.66 -15.34 3.88
CA ALA A 450 31.98 -14.39 4.77
C ALA A 450 32.90 -13.26 5.24
N ARG A 451 32.42 -12.02 5.14
CA ARG A 451 33.10 -10.78 5.53
C ARG A 451 32.32 -10.09 6.64
N ARG A 452 33.01 -9.60 7.66
CA ARG A 452 32.37 -9.02 8.86
C ARG A 452 31.84 -7.61 8.59
N LEU A 453 30.63 -7.34 9.05
CA LEU A 453 30.03 -6.01 9.11
C LEU A 453 30.20 -5.42 10.51
N ARG A 454 30.29 -4.09 10.62
CA ARG A 454 30.48 -3.36 11.89
C ARG A 454 29.35 -2.36 12.10
N LEU A 455 28.90 -2.23 13.34
CA LEU A 455 27.90 -1.23 13.70
C LEU A 455 28.47 0.18 13.42
N ASP A 456 27.76 0.97 12.63
CA ASP A 456 28.09 2.35 12.30
C ASP A 456 27.30 3.35 13.18
N ALA A 457 27.53 4.64 12.94
CA ALA A 457 26.91 5.73 13.70
C ALA A 457 25.40 5.84 13.49
N ASP A 458 24.89 5.37 12.35
CA ASP A 458 23.47 5.37 11.99
C ASP A 458 22.75 4.09 12.47
N GLY A 459 23.49 3.23 13.20
CA GLY A 459 22.99 2.02 13.83
C GLY A 459 22.84 0.84 12.87
N PHE A 460 23.46 0.88 11.70
CA PHE A 460 23.50 -0.24 10.76
C PHE A 460 24.78 -1.05 10.93
N TYR A 461 24.71 -2.35 10.67
CA TYR A 461 25.90 -3.17 10.49
C TYR A 461 26.38 -3.01 9.05
N SER A 462 27.48 -2.28 8.90
CA SER A 462 27.95 -1.77 7.61
C SER A 462 29.35 -2.26 7.26
N GLY A 463 29.61 -2.35 5.96
CA GLY A 463 30.93 -2.71 5.43
C GLY A 463 31.04 -2.51 3.93
N ARG A 464 32.21 -2.08 3.49
CA ARG A 464 32.51 -1.88 2.07
C ARG A 464 32.63 -3.24 1.37
N TRP A 465 31.98 -3.36 0.22
CA TRP A 465 32.18 -4.44 -0.73
C TRP A 465 32.86 -3.89 -1.98
N LYS A 466 34.11 -4.31 -2.21
CA LYS A 466 34.80 -4.12 -3.49
C LYS A 466 34.32 -5.20 -4.47
N ILE A 467 33.72 -4.77 -5.56
CA ILE A 467 33.22 -5.61 -6.64
C ILE A 467 34.37 -5.85 -7.60
N ASP A 468 34.53 -7.09 -8.06
CA ASP A 468 35.51 -7.40 -9.11
C ASP A 468 35.06 -6.70 -10.40
N PRO A 469 35.87 -5.82 -11.02
CA PRO A 469 35.49 -5.17 -12.26
C PRO A 469 35.08 -6.13 -13.37
N ALA A 470 35.59 -7.38 -13.38
CA ALA A 470 35.19 -8.41 -14.33
C ALA A 470 33.78 -8.99 -14.09
N TRP A 471 33.09 -8.55 -13.04
CA TRP A 471 31.69 -8.90 -12.75
C TRP A 471 30.71 -7.80 -13.16
N LEU A 472 31.19 -6.65 -13.62
CA LEU A 472 30.35 -5.54 -14.09
C LEU A 472 29.97 -5.74 -15.56
N ASP A 473 29.36 -6.88 -15.89
CA ASP A 473 29.04 -7.33 -17.25
C ASP A 473 27.58 -7.77 -17.41
N ASN A 474 26.68 -7.10 -16.69
CA ASN A 474 25.23 -7.34 -16.68
C ASN A 474 24.82 -8.74 -16.14
N ARG A 475 25.60 -9.28 -15.19
CA ARG A 475 25.27 -10.54 -14.49
C ARG A 475 24.48 -10.31 -13.20
N SER A 476 23.83 -11.36 -12.71
CA SER A 476 23.25 -11.41 -11.37
C SER A 476 24.19 -12.08 -10.35
N VAL A 477 24.14 -11.65 -9.09
CA VAL A 477 24.82 -12.30 -7.96
C VAL A 477 23.93 -12.30 -6.73
N THR A 478 24.06 -13.30 -5.85
CA THR A 478 23.34 -13.34 -4.57
C THR A 478 24.22 -12.79 -3.45
N LEU A 479 23.79 -11.70 -2.82
CA LEU A 479 24.33 -11.20 -1.57
C LEU A 479 23.53 -11.78 -0.41
N SER A 480 24.18 -12.55 0.46
CA SER A 480 23.60 -13.10 1.69
C SER A 480 24.17 -12.42 2.91
N VAL A 481 23.36 -12.19 3.93
CA VAL A 481 23.76 -11.62 5.21
C VAL A 481 23.31 -12.50 6.36
N ASP A 482 24.21 -12.70 7.33
CA ASP A 482 23.99 -13.56 8.49
C ASP A 482 24.23 -12.77 9.78
N ALA A 483 23.33 -12.93 10.75
CA ALA A 483 23.49 -12.40 12.10
C ALA A 483 23.34 -13.48 13.18
N ARG A 484 24.33 -13.58 14.07
CA ARG A 484 24.32 -14.50 15.22
C ARG A 484 23.57 -13.85 16.40
N VAL A 485 22.38 -14.33 16.71
CA VAL A 485 21.53 -13.85 17.80
C VAL A 485 21.15 -15.02 18.71
N HIS A 486 21.51 -14.94 20.00
CA HIS A 486 21.15 -15.94 21.02
C HIS A 486 21.43 -17.41 20.60
N GLY A 487 22.57 -17.65 19.94
CA GLY A 487 22.96 -18.98 19.46
C GLY A 487 22.29 -19.44 18.16
N ARG A 488 21.41 -18.63 17.56
CA ARG A 488 20.79 -18.86 16.25
C ARG A 488 21.41 -17.94 15.19
N THR A 489 21.35 -18.35 13.93
CA THR A 489 21.67 -17.48 12.79
C THR A 489 20.36 -17.01 12.17
N LEU A 490 20.20 -15.70 12.05
CA LEU A 490 19.21 -15.08 11.16
C LEU A 490 19.90 -14.81 9.83
N THR A 491 19.20 -15.01 8.72
CA THR A 491 19.73 -14.81 7.38
C THR A 491 18.74 -13.98 6.57
N ASP A 492 19.28 -13.11 5.73
CA ASP A 492 18.54 -12.43 4.66
C ASP A 492 19.39 -12.42 3.40
N SER A 493 18.79 -12.18 2.24
CA SER A 493 19.51 -12.16 0.97
C SER A 493 18.84 -11.30 -0.09
N ALA A 494 19.65 -10.78 -0.99
CA ALA A 494 19.23 -10.09 -2.20
C ALA A 494 19.93 -10.68 -3.43
N LEU A 495 19.22 -10.78 -4.54
CA LEU A 495 19.82 -10.89 -5.87
C LEU A 495 20.20 -9.49 -6.32
N LEU A 496 21.42 -9.28 -6.81
CA LEU A 496 21.93 -7.97 -7.25
C LEU A 496 22.35 -8.05 -8.70
N LEU A 497 22.15 -6.97 -9.44
CA LEU A 497 22.52 -6.87 -10.85
C LEU A 497 23.81 -6.05 -10.96
N LEU A 498 24.84 -6.58 -11.62
CA LEU A 498 26.16 -5.95 -11.68
C LEU A 498 26.49 -5.48 -13.09
N GLY A 499 26.86 -4.21 -13.24
CA GLY A 499 27.21 -3.59 -14.51
C GLY A 499 26.07 -2.76 -15.11
N GLU A 500 26.45 -1.90 -16.06
CA GLU A 500 25.52 -1.09 -16.84
C GLU A 500 24.70 -1.97 -17.79
N VAL A 501 23.47 -1.55 -18.08
CA VAL A 501 22.70 -2.07 -19.22
C VAL A 501 23.14 -1.28 -20.44
N ALA A 502 23.41 -1.96 -21.55
CA ALA A 502 23.68 -1.27 -22.81
C ALA A 502 22.45 -0.41 -23.17
N PRO A 503 22.60 0.88 -23.46
CA PRO A 503 21.47 1.71 -23.84
C PRO A 503 20.89 1.18 -25.15
N LEU A 504 19.56 1.10 -25.20
CA LEU A 504 18.84 0.72 -26.41
C LEU A 504 19.02 1.81 -27.50
N PRO A 505 18.99 1.45 -28.79
CA PRO A 505 19.00 2.43 -29.88
C PRO A 505 17.79 3.37 -29.80
N PRO A 506 17.85 4.59 -30.38
CA PRO A 506 16.68 5.46 -30.48
C PRO A 506 15.46 4.74 -31.07
N GLY A 507 14.29 4.96 -30.48
CA GLY A 507 13.03 4.31 -30.88
C GLY A 507 12.76 2.95 -30.21
N TRP A 508 13.78 2.29 -29.65
CA TRP A 508 13.59 1.00 -28.99
C TRP A 508 12.97 1.15 -27.59
N ILE A 509 12.00 0.28 -27.31
CA ILE A 509 11.30 0.19 -26.03
C ILE A 509 11.88 -0.95 -25.20
N ASP A 510 12.12 -2.10 -25.83
CA ASP A 510 12.70 -3.27 -25.17
C ASP A 510 13.24 -4.31 -26.15
N ASP A 511 14.43 -4.83 -25.85
CA ASP A 511 15.05 -6.00 -26.50
C ASP A 511 15.16 -7.20 -25.53
N PHE A 512 14.65 -7.04 -24.29
CA PHE A 512 14.67 -8.04 -23.23
C PHE A 512 16.07 -8.49 -22.73
N GLU A 513 17.16 -7.88 -23.20
CA GLU A 513 18.53 -8.22 -22.78
C GLU A 513 18.94 -7.51 -21.47
N GLY A 514 18.26 -6.40 -21.15
CA GLY A 514 18.58 -5.56 -19.99
C GLY A 514 18.30 -6.18 -18.62
N TYR A 515 17.67 -7.35 -18.56
CA TYR A 515 17.12 -7.94 -17.33
C TYR A 515 18.02 -8.99 -16.67
N ALA A 516 19.23 -9.22 -17.20
CA ALA A 516 20.22 -10.14 -16.62
C ALA A 516 19.70 -11.56 -16.34
N GLY A 517 18.73 -12.04 -17.14
CA GLY A 517 18.10 -13.35 -16.97
C GLY A 517 17.16 -13.46 -15.76
N ASP A 518 16.68 -12.35 -15.19
CA ASP A 518 15.80 -12.34 -14.01
C ASP A 518 14.37 -11.88 -14.35
N ASP A 519 13.43 -12.83 -14.29
CA ASP A 519 12.00 -12.63 -14.62
C ASP A 519 11.31 -11.57 -13.74
N THR A 520 11.72 -11.46 -12.47
CA THR A 520 11.13 -10.46 -11.58
C THR A 520 11.56 -9.04 -11.99
N THR A 521 12.82 -8.83 -12.38
CA THR A 521 13.29 -7.54 -12.90
C THR A 521 12.54 -7.17 -14.17
N LEU A 522 12.29 -8.15 -15.06
CA LEU A 522 11.42 -7.96 -16.23
C LEU A 522 10.00 -7.58 -15.82
N SER A 523 9.35 -8.34 -14.93
CA SER A 523 7.99 -8.04 -14.48
C SER A 523 7.86 -6.70 -13.75
N GLU A 524 8.91 -6.23 -13.06
CA GLU A 524 8.90 -4.91 -12.44
C GLU A 524 9.11 -3.75 -13.42
N ALA A 525 9.66 -4.01 -14.61
CA ALA A 525 9.81 -3.01 -15.66
C ALA A 525 8.51 -2.74 -16.44
N TYR A 526 7.48 -3.56 -16.23
CA TYR A 526 6.16 -3.40 -16.83
C TYR A 526 5.07 -3.19 -15.77
N SER A 527 4.10 -2.34 -16.06
CA SER A 527 2.81 -2.36 -15.37
C SER A 527 2.02 -3.59 -15.81
N HIS A 528 1.14 -4.10 -14.94
CA HIS A 528 0.30 -5.26 -15.23
C HIS A 528 -1.16 -4.91 -14.97
N ILE A 529 -2.03 -5.21 -15.93
CA ILE A 529 -3.48 -5.04 -15.83
C ILE A 529 -4.13 -6.41 -15.96
N ASN A 530 -5.00 -6.76 -15.00
CA ASN A 530 -5.64 -8.07 -14.86
C ASN A 530 -4.62 -9.23 -14.76
N ALA A 531 -5.09 -10.47 -14.82
CA ALA A 531 -4.29 -11.65 -14.50
C ALA A 531 -3.33 -12.02 -15.64
N ASN A 532 -2.04 -11.78 -15.42
CA ASN A 532 -0.98 -12.18 -16.33
C ASN A 532 0.39 -12.26 -15.65
N THR A 533 1.36 -12.87 -16.33
CA THR A 533 2.77 -12.92 -15.90
C THR A 533 3.70 -12.75 -17.09
N THR A 534 4.87 -12.16 -16.84
CA THR A 534 5.96 -12.01 -17.81
C THR A 534 7.19 -12.82 -17.35
N ALA A 535 7.87 -13.46 -18.31
CA ALA A 535 9.10 -14.19 -18.07
C ALA A 535 10.02 -14.09 -19.30
N LEU A 536 11.33 -14.21 -19.09
CA LEU A 536 12.32 -14.23 -20.16
C LEU A 536 12.32 -15.61 -20.83
N SER A 537 12.25 -15.63 -22.16
CA SER A 537 12.29 -16.85 -22.97
C SER A 537 13.59 -16.93 -23.76
N PRO A 538 14.48 -17.90 -23.49
CA PRO A 538 15.66 -18.11 -24.32
C PRO A 538 15.34 -18.84 -25.63
N ASP A 539 14.14 -19.43 -25.77
CA ASP A 539 13.79 -20.30 -26.90
C ASP A 539 12.93 -19.57 -27.94
N HIS A 540 12.16 -18.56 -27.53
CA HIS A 540 11.23 -17.82 -28.38
C HIS A 540 11.62 -16.34 -28.45
N LYS A 541 12.41 -16.01 -29.47
CA LYS A 541 13.00 -14.68 -29.67
C LYS A 541 13.39 -14.46 -31.12
N ALA A 542 13.43 -13.20 -31.55
CA ALA A 542 13.93 -12.76 -32.84
C ALA A 542 15.45 -12.56 -32.82
N SER A 543 15.96 -11.97 -31.74
CA SER A 543 17.36 -11.60 -31.61
C SER A 543 17.87 -11.92 -30.19
N GLY A 544 19.08 -11.46 -29.87
CA GLY A 544 19.60 -11.55 -28.50
C GLY A 544 19.65 -12.94 -27.85
N SER A 545 19.53 -12.93 -26.53
CA SER A 545 19.53 -14.08 -25.63
C SER A 545 18.11 -14.41 -25.15
N TYR A 546 17.22 -13.42 -25.08
CA TYR A 546 15.88 -13.53 -24.53
C TYR A 546 14.84 -12.83 -25.40
N GLY A 547 13.65 -13.40 -25.47
CA GLY A 547 12.41 -12.67 -25.77
C GLY A 547 11.51 -12.67 -24.53
N LEU A 548 10.34 -12.07 -24.64
CA LEU A 548 9.30 -12.10 -23.62
C LEU A 548 8.36 -13.28 -23.84
N ALA A 549 8.12 -14.09 -22.80
CA ALA A 549 6.96 -14.94 -22.66
C ALA A 549 5.87 -14.20 -21.86
N TYR A 550 4.74 -13.92 -22.51
CA TYR A 550 3.60 -13.21 -21.93
C TYR A 550 2.44 -14.17 -21.72
N ALA A 551 2.25 -14.64 -20.48
CA ALA A 551 1.21 -15.59 -20.11
C ALA A 551 -0.04 -14.86 -19.60
N TYR A 552 -1.22 -15.23 -20.09
CA TYR A 552 -2.50 -14.61 -19.76
C TYR A 552 -3.49 -15.58 -19.10
N ASP A 553 -4.41 -15.04 -18.31
CA ASP A 553 -5.55 -15.76 -17.73
C ASP A 553 -6.83 -14.91 -17.74
N PHE A 554 -7.75 -15.21 -18.66
CA PHE A 554 -9.02 -14.51 -18.80
C PHE A 554 -10.12 -15.00 -17.84
N SER A 555 -9.80 -15.86 -16.87
CA SER A 555 -10.81 -16.41 -15.95
C SER A 555 -11.54 -15.35 -15.13
N SER A 556 -10.91 -14.20 -14.89
CA SER A 556 -11.45 -13.11 -14.07
C SER A 556 -11.80 -11.84 -14.86
N ALA A 557 -11.29 -11.68 -16.08
CA ALA A 557 -11.50 -10.50 -16.92
C ALA A 557 -11.35 -10.88 -18.40
N GLY A 558 -12.12 -10.23 -19.28
CA GLY A 558 -12.08 -10.49 -20.73
C GLY A 558 -10.84 -9.94 -21.46
N TYR A 559 -9.92 -9.30 -20.75
CA TYR A 559 -8.67 -8.80 -21.31
C TYR A 559 -7.59 -8.72 -20.22
N THR A 560 -6.34 -8.61 -20.64
CA THR A 560 -5.19 -8.36 -19.76
C THR A 560 -4.20 -7.46 -20.48
N GLY A 561 -3.32 -6.75 -19.77
CA GLY A 561 -2.33 -5.88 -20.39
C GLY A 561 -1.02 -5.83 -19.64
N ILE A 562 0.05 -5.52 -20.38
CA ILE A 562 1.31 -5.03 -19.83
C ILE A 562 1.63 -3.68 -20.44
N GLY A 563 2.23 -2.79 -19.65
CA GLY A 563 2.55 -1.43 -20.09
C GLY A 563 3.95 -1.01 -19.68
N LYS A 564 4.58 -0.15 -20.46
CA LYS A 564 5.89 0.43 -20.14
C LYS A 564 5.85 1.92 -20.44
N SER A 565 6.22 2.73 -19.45
CA SER A 565 6.41 4.16 -19.66
C SER A 565 7.56 4.37 -20.64
N VAL A 566 7.32 5.26 -21.59
CA VAL A 566 8.28 5.72 -22.58
C VAL A 566 8.41 7.22 -22.38
N ASP A 567 9.58 7.80 -22.65
CA ASP A 567 9.74 9.25 -22.73
C ASP A 567 10.59 9.50 -23.97
N ALA A 568 9.92 9.66 -25.12
CA ALA A 568 10.59 9.64 -26.41
C ALA A 568 9.95 10.55 -27.44
N ASP A 569 10.82 11.14 -28.26
CA ASP A 569 10.50 11.75 -29.54
C ASP A 569 10.64 10.70 -30.65
N TRP A 570 9.51 10.33 -31.26
CA TRP A 570 9.41 9.40 -32.37
C TRP A 570 9.13 10.06 -33.73
N THR A 571 9.33 11.39 -33.85
CA THR A 571 9.10 12.13 -35.10
C THR A 571 9.96 11.68 -36.28
N ALA A 572 11.07 10.99 -36.00
CA ALA A 572 11.96 10.42 -37.01
C ALA A 572 11.51 9.06 -37.55
N PHE A 573 10.50 8.43 -36.94
CA PHE A 573 10.03 7.08 -37.27
C PHE A 573 8.66 7.12 -37.94
N SER A 574 8.28 6.00 -38.57
CA SER A 574 7.03 5.89 -39.36
C SER A 574 6.14 4.72 -38.93
N SER A 575 6.68 3.79 -38.15
CA SER A 575 5.99 2.57 -37.72
C SER A 575 6.44 2.13 -36.33
N LEU A 576 5.57 1.37 -35.66
CA LEU A 576 5.94 0.52 -34.53
C LEU A 576 6.20 -0.90 -35.07
N ALA A 577 7.30 -1.51 -34.64
CA ALA A 577 7.65 -2.88 -34.98
C ALA A 577 7.91 -3.71 -33.72
N LEU A 578 7.55 -4.99 -33.78
CA LEU A 578 7.95 -6.01 -32.80
C LEU A 578 7.89 -7.39 -33.47
N TRP A 579 8.67 -8.33 -32.97
CA TRP A 579 8.48 -9.73 -33.29
C TRP A 579 7.40 -10.32 -32.39
N LEU A 580 6.44 -11.04 -32.98
CA LEU A 580 5.34 -11.68 -32.28
C LEU A 580 5.18 -13.12 -32.74
N GLN A 581 5.14 -14.04 -31.77
CA GLN A 581 4.66 -15.40 -31.94
C GLN A 581 3.38 -15.57 -31.13
N GLY A 582 2.25 -15.65 -31.82
CA GLY A 582 0.97 -15.98 -31.22
C GLY A 582 0.89 -17.45 -30.78
N ASP A 583 -0.21 -17.79 -30.13
CA ASP A 583 -0.46 -19.11 -29.55
C ASP A 583 -1.50 -19.92 -30.34
N GLY A 584 -1.97 -19.38 -31.46
CA GLY A 584 -2.99 -20.03 -32.29
C GLY A 584 -4.40 -19.86 -31.74
N SER A 585 -4.58 -19.04 -30.70
CA SER A 585 -5.90 -18.71 -30.17
C SER A 585 -6.70 -17.83 -31.13
N GLY A 586 -8.03 -17.81 -30.96
CA GLY A 586 -8.91 -16.84 -31.61
C GLY A 586 -8.89 -15.45 -30.96
N SER A 587 -7.98 -15.22 -30.01
CA SER A 587 -7.83 -13.95 -29.29
C SER A 587 -7.04 -12.93 -30.13
N GLY A 588 -7.07 -11.66 -29.70
CA GLY A 588 -6.35 -10.56 -30.34
C GLY A 588 -5.36 -9.91 -29.38
N ALA A 589 -4.32 -9.30 -29.94
CA ALA A 589 -3.45 -8.35 -29.26
C ALA A 589 -3.75 -6.92 -29.73
N THR A 590 -3.60 -5.95 -28.83
CA THR A 590 -3.69 -4.53 -29.14
C THR A 590 -2.39 -3.86 -28.75
N LEU A 591 -1.70 -3.30 -29.73
CA LEU A 591 -0.56 -2.41 -29.53
C LEU A 591 -1.12 -1.02 -29.27
N GLN A 592 -0.80 -0.43 -28.13
CA GLN A 592 -1.26 0.90 -27.78
C GLN A 592 -0.06 1.82 -27.55
N VAL A 593 -0.11 3.01 -28.16
CA VAL A 593 0.86 4.09 -27.96
C VAL A 593 0.13 5.26 -27.32
N VAL A 594 0.64 5.75 -26.20
CA VAL A 594 0.13 6.97 -25.55
C VAL A 594 1.02 8.12 -25.94
N ALA A 595 0.45 9.11 -26.63
CA ALA A 595 1.20 10.21 -27.22
C ALA A 595 0.42 11.52 -27.11
N GLY A 596 1.05 12.58 -26.59
CA GLY A 596 0.38 13.86 -26.35
C GLY A 596 -0.87 13.77 -25.46
N GLY A 597 -0.93 12.77 -24.56
CA GLY A 597 -2.10 12.49 -23.71
C GLY A 597 -3.22 11.66 -24.38
N VAL A 598 -3.05 11.25 -25.63
CA VAL A 598 -4.05 10.48 -26.41
C VAL A 598 -3.64 9.02 -26.53
N TYR A 599 -4.62 8.11 -26.48
CA TYR A 599 -4.39 6.67 -26.56
C TYR A 599 -4.66 6.18 -27.97
N PHE A 600 -3.63 5.70 -28.67
CA PHE A 600 -3.74 5.20 -30.04
C PHE A 600 -3.55 3.70 -30.10
N GLU A 601 -4.42 2.97 -30.77
CA GLU A 601 -4.47 1.50 -30.80
C GLU A 601 -4.32 0.91 -32.20
N TYR A 602 -3.61 -0.22 -32.29
CA TYR A 602 -3.47 -1.06 -33.47
C TYR A 602 -3.67 -2.53 -33.10
N ASN A 603 -4.58 -3.22 -33.80
CA ASN A 603 -4.98 -4.59 -33.44
C ASN A 603 -4.26 -5.64 -34.30
N VAL A 604 -3.79 -6.71 -33.67
CA VAL A 604 -3.02 -7.80 -34.28
C VAL A 604 -3.64 -9.16 -33.88
N PRO A 605 -3.90 -10.09 -34.82
CA PRO A 605 -4.41 -11.42 -34.47
C PRO A 605 -3.33 -12.31 -33.84
N LEU A 606 -3.72 -13.16 -32.89
CA LEU A 606 -2.82 -14.12 -32.21
C LEU A 606 -2.82 -15.53 -32.84
N SER A 607 -3.47 -15.70 -33.99
CA SER A 607 -3.60 -16.98 -34.67
C SER A 607 -2.30 -17.52 -35.29
N ASP A 608 -1.30 -16.66 -35.51
CA ASP A 608 -0.03 -17.04 -36.13
C ASP A 608 0.98 -17.52 -35.10
N THR A 609 1.34 -18.80 -35.15
CA THR A 609 2.30 -19.43 -34.22
C THR A 609 3.73 -19.50 -34.76
N SER A 610 4.00 -18.94 -35.95
CA SER A 610 5.31 -19.09 -36.60
C SER A 610 6.38 -18.14 -36.07
N GLY A 611 5.98 -17.04 -35.43
CA GLY A 611 6.88 -16.01 -34.93
C GLY A 611 7.43 -15.15 -36.06
N ARG A 612 6.92 -13.92 -36.18
CA ARG A 612 7.33 -13.00 -37.24
C ARG A 612 7.35 -11.56 -36.78
N GLU A 613 8.08 -10.73 -37.50
CA GLU A 613 7.99 -9.28 -37.34
C GLU A 613 6.60 -8.78 -37.77
N ILE A 614 5.97 -8.01 -36.87
CA ILE A 614 4.79 -7.21 -37.11
C ILE A 614 5.25 -5.77 -37.23
N ARG A 615 4.80 -5.09 -38.28
CA ARG A 615 5.08 -3.67 -38.53
C ARG A 615 3.75 -2.94 -38.67
N ALA A 616 3.45 -2.07 -37.71
CA ALA A 616 2.25 -1.26 -37.63
C ALA A 616 2.59 0.19 -38.00
N PRO A 617 2.23 0.68 -39.21
CA PRO A 617 2.45 2.07 -39.58
C PRO A 617 1.71 3.00 -38.62
N PHE A 618 2.34 4.09 -38.15
CA PHE A 618 1.68 5.04 -37.24
C PHE A 618 0.40 5.65 -37.83
N SER A 619 0.35 5.79 -39.16
CA SER A 619 -0.85 6.23 -39.88
C SER A 619 -2.06 5.27 -39.79
N GLU A 620 -1.86 4.03 -39.34
CA GLU A 620 -2.92 3.03 -39.18
C GLU A 620 -3.38 2.89 -37.72
N PHE A 621 -2.74 3.58 -36.78
CA PHE A 621 -3.23 3.65 -35.41
C PHE A 621 -4.44 4.58 -35.33
N ALA A 622 -5.45 4.18 -34.56
CA ALA A 622 -6.65 4.98 -34.31
C ALA A 622 -6.80 5.27 -32.82
N PRO A 623 -7.41 6.40 -32.42
CA PRO A 623 -7.75 6.65 -31.03
C PRO A 623 -8.52 5.47 -30.42
N ALA A 624 -8.22 5.16 -29.16
CA ALA A 624 -8.85 4.06 -28.45
C ALA A 624 -10.38 4.26 -28.43
N PRO A 625 -11.20 3.22 -28.64
CA PRO A 625 -12.65 3.38 -28.81
C PRO A 625 -13.38 4.04 -27.64
N TRP A 626 -12.80 3.95 -26.44
CA TRP A 626 -13.32 4.55 -25.21
C TRP A 626 -12.87 6.01 -25.02
N ASP A 627 -11.86 6.47 -25.75
CA ASP A 627 -11.36 7.85 -25.70
C ASP A 627 -12.17 8.76 -26.63
N THR A 628 -13.45 8.92 -26.27
CA THR A 628 -14.42 9.63 -27.10
C THR A 628 -14.12 11.12 -27.28
N ALA A 629 -13.33 11.73 -26.38
CA ALA A 629 -12.92 13.11 -26.49
C ALA A 629 -11.91 13.34 -27.62
N HIS A 630 -11.17 12.28 -28.00
CA HIS A 630 -10.10 12.31 -29.00
C HIS A 630 -10.40 11.46 -30.23
N ALA A 631 -11.67 11.07 -30.44
CA ALA A 631 -12.06 10.13 -31.49
C ALA A 631 -11.70 10.55 -32.94
N GLY A 632 -11.39 11.83 -33.16
CA GLY A 632 -10.98 12.37 -34.46
C GLY A 632 -9.47 12.55 -34.64
N ASP A 633 -8.69 12.28 -33.60
CA ASP A 633 -7.24 12.48 -33.61
C ASP A 633 -6.53 11.39 -34.41
N VAL A 634 -5.31 11.68 -34.82
CA VAL A 634 -4.41 10.75 -35.53
C VAL A 634 -3.04 10.80 -34.88
N LEU A 635 -2.30 9.69 -34.93
CA LEU A 635 -0.93 9.63 -34.42
C LEU A 635 0.03 10.32 -35.41
N ASP A 636 0.02 11.66 -35.38
CA ASP A 636 0.82 12.52 -36.26
C ASP A 636 2.15 12.93 -35.62
N THR A 637 2.93 13.75 -36.33
CA THR A 637 4.23 14.26 -35.88
C THR A 637 4.14 15.05 -34.56
N ALA A 638 3.03 15.75 -34.29
CA ALA A 638 2.90 16.51 -33.05
C ALA A 638 2.74 15.58 -31.85
N HIS A 639 1.94 14.53 -31.99
CA HIS A 639 1.79 13.50 -30.96
C HIS A 639 3.07 12.68 -30.81
N LEU A 640 3.70 12.26 -31.91
CA LEU A 640 4.94 11.48 -31.90
C LEU A 640 6.12 12.22 -31.25
N ALA A 641 6.07 13.54 -31.12
CA ALA A 641 7.09 14.29 -30.37
C ALA A 641 7.04 14.07 -28.85
N ASP A 642 5.94 13.51 -28.34
CA ASP A 642 5.66 13.33 -26.92
C ASP A 642 5.02 11.95 -26.65
N VAL A 643 5.79 10.87 -26.89
CA VAL A 643 5.35 9.50 -26.61
C VAL A 643 5.69 9.15 -25.16
N THR A 644 4.64 8.84 -24.39
CA THR A 644 4.71 8.69 -22.93
C THR A 644 4.52 7.24 -22.45
N ALA A 645 3.95 6.36 -23.27
CA ALA A 645 3.83 4.95 -22.94
C ALA A 645 3.60 4.06 -24.17
N PHE A 646 3.98 2.79 -24.01
CA PHE A 646 3.56 1.68 -24.86
C PHE A 646 2.85 0.63 -24.00
N ASN A 647 1.71 0.13 -24.47
CA ASN A 647 0.99 -0.97 -23.84
C ASN A 647 0.71 -2.09 -24.84
N LEU A 648 0.80 -3.33 -24.37
CA LEU A 648 0.40 -4.54 -25.09
C LEU A 648 -0.75 -5.18 -24.34
N TYR A 649 -1.95 -5.10 -24.90
CA TYR A 649 -3.12 -5.79 -24.37
C TYR A 649 -3.39 -7.08 -25.12
N LEU A 650 -3.92 -8.08 -24.42
CA LEU A 650 -4.49 -9.30 -24.98
C LEU A 650 -5.97 -9.34 -24.62
N GLY A 651 -6.85 -9.52 -25.61
CA GLY A 651 -8.29 -9.61 -25.44
C GLY A 651 -8.83 -11.01 -25.73
N HIS A 652 -9.75 -11.50 -24.90
CA HIS A 652 -10.35 -12.83 -25.07
C HIS A 652 -11.25 -12.85 -26.32
N GLY A 653 -10.89 -13.70 -27.28
CA GLY A 653 -11.74 -13.93 -28.46
C GLY A 653 -12.91 -14.88 -28.16
N ASP A 654 -14.00 -14.73 -28.90
CA ASP A 654 -15.16 -15.61 -28.80
C ASP A 654 -14.76 -17.08 -29.02
N GLY A 655 -14.99 -17.92 -28.01
CA GLY A 655 -14.62 -19.34 -28.04
C GLY A 655 -13.12 -19.63 -27.97
N ALA A 656 -12.27 -18.62 -27.74
CA ALA A 656 -10.83 -18.78 -27.59
C ALA A 656 -10.45 -19.39 -26.24
N ALA A 657 -9.20 -19.86 -26.14
CA ALA A 657 -8.65 -20.38 -24.90
C ALA A 657 -8.64 -19.29 -23.81
N VAL A 658 -8.97 -19.70 -22.58
CA VAL A 658 -9.00 -18.81 -21.41
C VAL A 658 -7.59 -18.52 -20.90
N LYS A 659 -6.62 -19.40 -21.17
CA LYS A 659 -5.22 -19.25 -20.77
C LYS A 659 -4.30 -19.61 -21.93
N GLY A 660 -3.18 -18.91 -22.03
CA GLY A 660 -2.18 -19.14 -23.06
C GLY A 660 -0.90 -18.34 -22.80
N VAL A 661 0.06 -18.47 -23.71
CA VAL A 661 1.34 -17.74 -23.67
C VAL A 661 1.66 -17.29 -25.08
N VAL A 662 1.86 -16.00 -25.27
CA VAL A 662 2.39 -15.43 -26.52
C VAL A 662 3.83 -14.97 -26.30
N TYR A 663 4.60 -14.88 -27.36
CA TYR A 663 6.00 -14.46 -27.28
C TYR A 663 6.24 -13.19 -28.08
N VAL A 664 7.01 -12.27 -27.49
CA VAL A 664 7.29 -10.95 -28.06
C VAL A 664 8.78 -10.67 -28.00
N ASP A 665 9.33 -10.00 -28.99
CA ASP A 665 10.74 -9.56 -28.97
C ASP A 665 10.93 -8.25 -29.76
N ASP A 666 12.05 -7.55 -29.53
CA ASP A 666 12.50 -6.34 -30.24
C ASP A 666 11.40 -5.26 -30.45
N ILE A 667 10.79 -4.75 -29.38
CA ILE A 667 9.74 -3.72 -29.45
C ILE A 667 10.37 -2.35 -29.72
N ARG A 668 10.02 -1.70 -30.84
CA ARG A 668 10.70 -0.48 -31.29
C ARG A 668 9.91 0.33 -32.32
N ALA A 669 10.16 1.63 -32.37
CA ALA A 669 9.76 2.50 -33.47
C ALA A 669 10.83 2.46 -34.59
N GLU A 670 10.38 2.47 -35.86
CA GLU A 670 11.22 2.43 -37.08
C GLU A 670 10.75 3.36 -38.19
#